data_AF-A0A4V1XSR2-F1
#
_entry.id   AF-A0A4V1XSR2-F1
#
_cell.length_a   1.000
_cell.length_b   1.000
_cell.length_c   1.000
_cell.angle_alpha   90.00
_cell.angle_beta   90.00
_cell.angle_gamma   90.00
#
_symmetry.space_group_name_H-M   'P 1'
#
loop_
_entity.id
_entity.type
_entity.pdbx_description
1 polymer ?
#
loop_
_entity_poly.entity_id
_entity_poly.type
_entity_poly.pdbx_seq_one_letter_code
_entity_poly.pdbx_strand_id
1 'polypeptide(L)'
;MLPWTLSVGAVLGALLPAALAECGREALLKFADSYVFSQENGQAGYMENIADNFMYVENNKTREITSGILNNALVIDHRRTIADTTECATFTELIITRNASGMPAPYVIGTQIRHSQNDMSCYLIDTIVTTEGHWLFNVTGTLYWVQRENWDPIPEVERDSRETLKAAADAYLSMWNNKSAIDAVPWGTPCARLEGGVYTGNGGPNDSCKVGIPTNNNQAPNSHRRYVIDETMGAISVLCIFEHLENAPDSHEFRLEKGKVRYIHTMTVARNGSFLRNDARCSIPGRWRTYSTGTNDKADRGRETPTDASSAPEPGPMARRLEEATGEALLTGGRAGRRAVEEAGFSEELKERLFARVKDAQFRSENAAAFAEAGMPTSAGQGTRLTATSRPWTGTETTEDAVLRMLNDAHKPLKPELRGRPKMPDLQPVDMRMGQEPRLSAGRRAASARDKASAYSGMGLKELENGLSEDEKEAMKKEFRDRFRPAARAMPNTLTGLASLANERIEDAIARGQFKDIPRGKGVERDSRADNPFIDTTEYIMNKMIKRQDIVPPWIEKQQELVRQAHVFRTRLRNDWKRYAARMIASKGGSLEEQMNRARRYAKAEELHNPRKRNVDQIAVPTNSTDDPVMVKMRQQGTPASADAPSPTVGQGEIILEDEPLPPPFRDPAWLAAEKSYMDLSISNLNALTRSYNLMAPELAKKPYFSLDRELNSCFADVAPQLADVIKERAAKPSPKSVLETLEGRQGSVFDRFGAQKAKVYESKAPHYGLREMWRDLFTRKPS
;
A
#
# COMPACT_ATOMS: atom_id res chain seq x y z
N MET A 1 -63.05 54.36 -60.95
CA MET A 1 -64.00 54.32 -59.83
C MET A 1 -63.81 53.00 -59.10
N LEU A 2 -63.50 53.12 -57.80
CA LEU A 2 -63.48 52.14 -56.70
C LEU A 2 -62.50 50.94 -56.73
N PRO A 3 -61.79 50.67 -55.61
CA PRO A 3 -60.60 49.83 -55.58
C PRO A 3 -60.84 48.42 -55.01
N TRP A 4 -59.80 47.61 -55.21
CA TRP A 4 -59.63 46.21 -54.83
C TRP A 4 -59.57 45.98 -53.31
N THR A 5 -60.19 44.91 -52.85
CA THR A 5 -59.78 44.18 -51.63
C THR A 5 -59.79 42.68 -51.94
N LEU A 6 -58.59 42.08 -52.01
CA LEU A 6 -58.38 40.63 -52.10
C LEU A 6 -58.02 40.15 -50.70
N SER A 7 -58.94 39.39 -50.10
CA SER A 7 -58.80 38.76 -48.80
C SER A 7 -57.83 37.58 -48.89
N VAL A 8 -56.69 37.67 -48.21
CA VAL A 8 -55.73 36.57 -48.03
C VAL A 8 -56.31 35.57 -47.03
N GLY A 9 -56.64 34.37 -47.50
CA GLY A 9 -56.95 33.23 -46.65
C GLY A 9 -55.66 32.64 -46.08
N ALA A 10 -55.44 32.81 -44.78
CA ALA A 10 -54.33 32.20 -44.05
C ALA A 10 -54.60 30.70 -43.83
N VAL A 11 -53.84 29.87 -44.53
CA VAL A 11 -53.75 28.43 -44.24
C VAL A 11 -52.95 28.28 -42.95
N LEU A 12 -53.64 28.01 -41.83
CA LEU A 12 -53.01 27.52 -40.61
C LEU A 12 -52.52 26.09 -40.88
N GLY A 13 -51.25 25.96 -41.27
CA GLY A 13 -50.54 24.69 -41.21
C GLY A 13 -50.31 24.33 -39.75
N ALA A 14 -50.98 23.28 -39.27
CA ALA A 14 -50.66 22.65 -38.00
C ALA A 14 -49.23 22.09 -38.08
N LEU A 15 -48.27 22.84 -37.53
CA LEU A 15 -46.96 22.32 -37.18
C LEU A 15 -47.16 21.28 -36.08
N LEU A 16 -47.25 20.01 -36.48
CA LEU A 16 -46.97 18.90 -35.59
C LEU A 16 -45.54 19.12 -35.05
N PRO A 17 -45.32 19.19 -33.73
CA PRO A 17 -43.97 19.17 -33.22
C PRO A 17 -43.35 17.84 -33.66
N ALA A 18 -42.20 17.91 -34.33
CA ALA A 18 -41.35 16.75 -34.50
C ALA A 18 -41.12 16.15 -33.10
N ALA A 19 -41.52 14.90 -32.90
CA ALA A 19 -41.21 14.18 -31.68
C ALA A 19 -39.69 14.13 -31.56
N LEU A 20 -39.13 14.99 -30.69
CA LEU A 20 -37.77 14.79 -30.18
C LEU A 20 -37.79 13.39 -29.56
N ALA A 21 -36.83 12.54 -29.91
CA ALA A 21 -36.69 11.24 -29.29
C ALA A 21 -36.46 11.46 -27.79
N GLU A 22 -37.53 11.35 -27.00
CA GLU A 22 -37.43 11.49 -25.56
C GLU A 22 -36.44 10.46 -25.03
N CYS A 23 -35.61 10.91 -24.10
CA CYS A 23 -34.59 10.12 -23.45
C CYS A 23 -35.22 9.08 -22.51
N GLY A 24 -35.79 8.04 -23.11
CA GLY A 24 -36.52 7.01 -22.39
C GLY A 24 -35.59 6.22 -21.47
N ARG A 25 -35.97 6.10 -20.19
CA ARG A 25 -35.25 5.27 -19.20
C ARG A 25 -34.99 3.86 -19.72
N GLU A 26 -35.98 3.24 -20.35
CA GLU A 26 -35.88 1.90 -20.92
C GLU A 26 -34.84 1.82 -22.05
N ALA A 27 -34.76 2.84 -22.91
CA ALA A 27 -33.77 2.89 -23.98
C ALA A 27 -32.34 3.01 -23.42
N LEU A 28 -32.14 3.85 -22.40
CA LEU A 28 -30.87 3.99 -21.69
C LEU A 28 -30.43 2.68 -21.03
N LEU A 29 -31.35 1.99 -20.35
CA LEU A 29 -31.08 0.70 -19.72
C LEU A 29 -30.76 -0.39 -20.75
N LYS A 30 -31.49 -0.41 -21.87
CA LYS A 30 -31.21 -1.35 -22.97
C LYS A 30 -29.82 -1.14 -23.56
N PHE A 31 -29.38 0.12 -23.73
CA PHE A 31 -28.01 0.40 -24.16
C PHE A 31 -26.99 -0.07 -23.11
N ALA A 32 -27.24 0.19 -21.82
CA ALA A 32 -26.37 -0.29 -20.74
C ALA A 32 -26.28 -1.84 -20.74
N ASP A 33 -27.39 -2.55 -20.98
CA ASP A 33 -27.38 -4.01 -21.14
C ASP A 33 -26.53 -4.46 -22.34
N SER A 34 -26.58 -3.74 -23.47
CA SER A 34 -25.72 -4.03 -24.62
C SER A 34 -24.23 -3.79 -24.32
N TYR A 35 -23.91 -2.78 -23.51
CA TYR A 35 -22.55 -2.52 -23.02
C TYR A 35 -22.07 -3.63 -22.09
N VAL A 36 -22.91 -4.07 -21.15
CA VAL A 36 -22.62 -5.19 -20.24
C VAL A 36 -22.34 -6.46 -21.05
N PHE A 37 -23.20 -6.78 -22.02
CA PHE A 37 -23.02 -7.92 -22.91
C PHE A 37 -21.72 -7.82 -23.75
N SER A 38 -21.37 -6.60 -24.18
CA SER A 38 -20.09 -6.35 -24.86
C SER A 38 -18.89 -6.64 -23.97
N GLN A 39 -18.95 -6.25 -22.70
CA GLN A 39 -17.89 -6.50 -21.71
C GLN A 39 -17.75 -7.98 -21.36
N GLU A 40 -18.86 -8.74 -21.31
CA GLU A 40 -18.83 -10.19 -21.09
C GLU A 40 -18.11 -10.94 -22.21
N ASN A 41 -18.37 -10.55 -23.46
CA ASN A 41 -17.81 -11.19 -24.64
C ASN A 41 -16.45 -10.62 -25.06
N GLY A 42 -16.01 -9.49 -24.48
CA GLY A 42 -14.77 -8.83 -24.87
C GLY A 42 -14.83 -8.21 -26.27
N GLN A 43 -16.00 -7.76 -26.72
CA GLN A 43 -16.23 -7.29 -28.09
C GLN A 43 -17.15 -6.06 -28.10
N ALA A 44 -16.66 -4.95 -28.65
CA ALA A 44 -17.44 -3.70 -28.74
C ALA A 44 -18.53 -3.70 -29.82
N GLY A 45 -18.61 -4.74 -30.66
CA GLY A 45 -19.49 -4.80 -31.82
C GLY A 45 -20.98 -4.96 -31.51
N TYR A 46 -21.35 -5.24 -30.25
CA TYR A 46 -22.75 -5.40 -29.84
C TYR A 46 -23.44 -4.08 -29.45
N MET A 47 -22.70 -2.99 -29.34
CA MET A 47 -23.26 -1.67 -29.09
C MET A 47 -23.74 -1.06 -30.41
N GLU A 48 -25.03 -0.73 -30.48
CA GLU A 48 -25.65 -0.08 -31.63
C GLU A 48 -25.70 1.45 -31.43
N ASN A 49 -25.86 2.23 -32.50
CA ASN A 49 -26.03 3.69 -32.44
C ASN A 49 -24.84 4.47 -31.80
N ILE A 50 -23.62 4.14 -32.20
CA ILE A 50 -22.41 4.89 -31.83
C ILE A 50 -22.28 6.12 -32.73
N ALA A 51 -22.04 7.30 -32.14
CA ALA A 51 -21.86 8.54 -32.89
C ALA A 51 -20.50 8.59 -33.63
N ASP A 52 -20.42 9.33 -34.73
CA ASP A 52 -19.17 9.49 -35.50
C ASP A 52 -18.05 10.17 -34.69
N ASN A 53 -18.40 11.01 -33.72
CA ASN A 53 -17.48 11.74 -32.84
C ASN A 53 -17.23 11.02 -31.50
N PHE A 54 -17.41 9.69 -31.47
CA PHE A 54 -17.30 8.89 -30.26
C PHE A 54 -15.93 8.97 -29.58
N MET A 55 -15.92 9.12 -28.26
CA MET A 55 -14.73 9.10 -27.41
C MET A 55 -14.83 8.03 -26.33
N TYR A 56 -13.74 7.26 -26.17
CA TYR A 56 -13.55 6.34 -25.06
C TYR A 56 -12.45 6.85 -24.12
N VAL A 57 -12.82 7.02 -22.85
CA VAL A 57 -11.93 7.49 -21.78
C VAL A 57 -11.83 6.39 -20.74
N GLU A 58 -10.60 5.99 -20.41
CA GLU A 58 -10.33 4.98 -19.39
C GLU A 58 -9.33 5.57 -18.38
N ASN A 59 -9.70 5.60 -17.10
CA ASN A 59 -8.87 6.16 -16.02
C ASN A 59 -8.36 7.58 -16.35
N ASN A 60 -9.27 8.46 -16.79
CA ASN A 60 -9.03 9.84 -17.24
C ASN A 60 -8.06 9.98 -18.44
N LYS A 61 -7.82 8.91 -19.21
CA LYS A 61 -7.01 8.95 -20.43
C LYS A 61 -7.83 8.50 -21.63
N THR A 62 -7.76 9.26 -22.72
CA THR A 62 -8.37 8.84 -23.99
C THR A 62 -7.66 7.59 -24.52
N ARG A 63 -8.43 6.58 -24.90
CA ARG A 63 -7.95 5.30 -25.44
C ARG A 63 -8.83 4.84 -26.59
N GLU A 64 -8.32 3.96 -27.44
CA GLU A 64 -9.14 3.22 -28.39
C GLU A 64 -9.90 2.10 -27.67
N ILE A 65 -11.17 1.89 -27.98
CA ILE A 65 -12.02 0.86 -27.33
C ILE A 65 -11.37 -0.53 -27.40
N THR A 66 -10.72 -0.84 -28.54
CA THR A 66 -10.03 -2.11 -28.80
C THR A 66 -8.83 -2.36 -27.89
N SER A 67 -8.27 -1.30 -27.29
CA SER A 67 -7.12 -1.38 -26.37
C SER A 67 -7.52 -1.32 -24.89
N GLY A 68 -8.80 -1.03 -24.61
CA GLY A 68 -9.34 -0.86 -23.26
C GLY A 68 -9.81 -2.15 -22.62
N ILE A 69 -10.36 -2.03 -21.41
CA ILE A 69 -10.90 -3.15 -20.62
C ILE A 69 -12.03 -3.90 -21.36
N LEU A 70 -12.75 -3.23 -22.25
CA LEU A 70 -13.82 -3.80 -23.07
C LEU A 70 -13.37 -4.91 -24.02
N ASN A 71 -12.08 -4.99 -24.37
CA ASN A 71 -11.55 -6.06 -25.21
C ASN A 71 -11.24 -7.35 -24.41
N ASN A 72 -11.32 -7.29 -23.07
CA ASN A 72 -11.13 -8.45 -22.21
C ASN A 72 -12.50 -9.05 -21.88
N ALA A 73 -12.70 -10.32 -22.23
CA ALA A 73 -13.91 -11.06 -21.85
C ALA A 73 -13.89 -11.37 -20.34
N LEU A 74 -14.83 -10.77 -19.60
CA LEU A 74 -14.91 -10.84 -18.14
C LEU A 74 -16.25 -11.45 -17.70
N VAL A 75 -16.25 -12.23 -16.61
CA VAL A 75 -17.50 -12.76 -16.04
C VAL A 75 -17.99 -11.81 -14.96
N ILE A 76 -19.18 -11.26 -15.17
CA ILE A 76 -19.75 -10.25 -14.28
C ILE A 76 -20.44 -10.97 -13.10
N ASP A 77 -19.92 -10.80 -11.90
CA ASP A 77 -20.47 -11.45 -10.69
C ASP A 77 -21.54 -10.58 -10.02
N HIS A 78 -21.43 -9.26 -10.15
CA HIS A 78 -22.46 -8.31 -9.74
C HIS A 78 -22.48 -7.09 -10.67
N ARG A 79 -23.68 -6.57 -10.94
CA ARG A 79 -23.90 -5.34 -11.71
C ARG A 79 -24.98 -4.48 -11.07
N ARG A 80 -24.78 -3.16 -11.12
CA ARG A 80 -25.81 -2.16 -10.82
C ARG A 80 -25.76 -1.07 -11.88
N THR A 81 -26.92 -0.66 -12.38
CA THR A 81 -27.04 0.41 -13.37
C THR A 81 -28.03 1.46 -12.88
N ILE A 82 -27.65 2.73 -12.98
CA ILE A 82 -28.52 3.89 -12.75
C ILE A 82 -28.65 4.67 -14.05
N ALA A 83 -29.81 5.30 -14.26
CA ALA A 83 -30.12 6.02 -15.49
C ALA A 83 -30.61 7.44 -15.20
N ASP A 84 -29.96 8.42 -15.83
CA ASP A 84 -30.29 9.83 -15.80
C ASP A 84 -31.00 10.22 -17.10
N THR A 85 -32.32 10.45 -16.99
CA THR A 85 -33.17 10.83 -18.12
C THR A 85 -32.99 12.29 -18.54
N THR A 86 -32.42 13.14 -17.67
CA THR A 86 -32.26 14.57 -17.97
C THR A 86 -30.97 14.85 -18.76
N GLU A 87 -29.89 14.17 -18.41
CA GLU A 87 -28.56 14.27 -19.07
C GLU A 87 -28.33 13.16 -20.10
N CYS A 88 -29.30 12.29 -20.32
CA CYS A 88 -29.19 11.13 -21.20
C CYS A 88 -27.95 10.27 -20.95
N ALA A 89 -27.72 9.99 -19.67
CA ALA A 89 -26.54 9.28 -19.22
C ALA A 89 -26.91 8.07 -18.38
N THR A 90 -26.06 7.05 -18.41
CA THR A 90 -26.15 5.91 -17.48
C THR A 90 -24.85 5.78 -16.73
N PHE A 91 -24.92 5.24 -15.52
CA PHE A 91 -23.75 4.77 -14.80
C PHE A 91 -23.94 3.30 -14.46
N THR A 92 -22.93 2.48 -14.74
CA THR A 92 -22.94 1.06 -14.44
C THR A 92 -21.72 0.69 -13.59
N GLU A 93 -21.97 0.13 -12.40
CA GLU A 93 -20.98 -0.51 -11.56
C GLU A 93 -20.92 -2.01 -11.88
N LEU A 94 -19.75 -2.52 -12.21
CA LEU A 94 -19.47 -3.93 -12.46
C LEU A 94 -18.42 -4.45 -11.48
N ILE A 95 -18.72 -5.59 -10.86
CA ILE A 95 -17.78 -6.31 -9.98
C ILE A 95 -17.46 -7.65 -10.64
N ILE A 96 -16.18 -7.87 -10.89
CA ILE A 96 -15.64 -9.03 -11.60
C ILE A 96 -14.56 -9.68 -10.74
N THR A 97 -14.76 -10.94 -10.36
CA THR A 97 -13.74 -11.73 -9.64
C THR A 97 -12.93 -12.63 -10.57
N ARG A 98 -13.46 -12.96 -11.75
CA ARG A 98 -12.90 -13.95 -12.69
C ARG A 98 -13.10 -13.55 -14.14
N ASN A 99 -12.19 -14.00 -15.01
CA ASN A 99 -12.31 -13.83 -16.45
C ASN A 99 -13.12 -14.98 -17.09
N ALA A 100 -13.39 -14.88 -18.40
CA ALA A 100 -14.11 -15.90 -19.15
C ALA A 100 -13.46 -17.30 -19.09
N SER A 101 -12.13 -17.36 -18.92
CA SER A 101 -11.37 -18.61 -18.78
C SER A 101 -11.39 -19.21 -17.37
N GLY A 102 -12.06 -18.56 -16.40
CA GLY A 102 -12.12 -19.00 -15.01
C GLY A 102 -10.89 -18.67 -14.16
N MET A 103 -9.95 -17.89 -14.69
CA MET A 103 -8.80 -17.38 -13.92
C MET A 103 -9.21 -16.16 -13.09
N PRO A 104 -8.59 -15.93 -11.92
CA PRO A 104 -8.87 -14.75 -11.10
C PRO A 104 -8.53 -13.48 -11.88
N ALA A 105 -9.50 -12.57 -11.97
CA ALA A 105 -9.40 -11.31 -12.69
C ALA A 105 -10.16 -10.25 -11.88
N PRO A 106 -9.56 -9.75 -10.79
CA PRO A 106 -10.25 -8.88 -9.85
C PRO A 106 -10.33 -7.46 -10.40
N TYR A 107 -11.54 -7.07 -10.82
CA TYR A 107 -11.85 -5.74 -11.30
C TYR A 107 -13.13 -5.22 -10.63
N VAL A 108 -13.10 -3.94 -10.25
CA VAL A 108 -14.32 -3.16 -10.04
C VAL A 108 -14.29 -2.04 -11.06
N ILE A 109 -15.34 -1.93 -11.88
CA ILE A 109 -15.44 -1.01 -13.02
C ILE A 109 -16.66 -0.12 -12.84
N GLY A 110 -16.46 1.19 -12.92
CA GLY A 110 -17.53 2.19 -12.92
C GLY A 110 -17.54 2.91 -14.26
N THR A 111 -18.61 2.79 -15.02
CA THR A 111 -18.70 3.33 -16.38
C THR A 111 -19.85 4.32 -16.49
N GLN A 112 -19.55 5.56 -16.89
CA GLN A 112 -20.55 6.54 -17.34
C GLN A 112 -20.66 6.52 -18.87
N ILE A 113 -21.87 6.33 -19.39
CA ILE A 113 -22.17 6.34 -20.82
C ILE A 113 -23.09 7.52 -21.10
N ARG A 114 -22.73 8.39 -22.06
CA ARG A 114 -23.53 9.57 -22.43
C ARG A 114 -24.02 9.49 -23.87
N HIS A 115 -25.29 9.87 -24.05
CA HIS A 115 -25.97 9.89 -25.34
C HIS A 115 -26.33 11.31 -25.75
N SER A 116 -26.38 11.55 -27.05
CA SER A 116 -26.92 12.78 -27.62
C SER A 116 -28.42 12.85 -27.37
N GLN A 117 -28.91 14.00 -26.92
CA GLN A 117 -30.31 14.20 -26.54
C GLN A 117 -31.28 14.16 -27.73
N ASN A 118 -30.78 14.34 -28.95
CA ASN A 118 -31.62 14.36 -30.17
C ASN A 118 -31.77 12.97 -30.81
N ASP A 119 -30.65 12.25 -30.95
CA ASP A 119 -30.57 11.02 -31.75
C ASP A 119 -30.32 9.76 -30.91
N MET A 120 -30.20 9.91 -29.58
CA MET A 120 -29.81 8.85 -28.64
C MET A 120 -28.49 8.15 -29.00
N SER A 121 -27.64 8.80 -29.81
CA SER A 121 -26.35 8.25 -30.23
C SER A 121 -25.33 8.37 -29.11
N CYS A 122 -24.61 7.27 -28.83
CA CYS A 122 -23.58 7.25 -27.79
C CYS A 122 -22.32 7.98 -28.30
N TYR A 123 -21.93 9.06 -27.63
CA TYR A 123 -20.77 9.87 -28.01
C TYR A 123 -19.61 9.80 -27.00
N LEU A 124 -19.87 9.39 -25.75
CA LEU A 124 -18.84 9.30 -24.72
C LEU A 124 -19.07 8.09 -23.82
N ILE A 125 -18.04 7.25 -23.69
CA ILE A 125 -17.93 6.22 -22.65
C ILE A 125 -16.72 6.56 -21.79
N ASP A 126 -16.97 6.85 -20.52
CA ASP A 126 -15.95 7.20 -19.52
C ASP A 126 -15.93 6.13 -18.42
N THR A 127 -14.81 5.44 -18.31
CA THR A 127 -14.66 4.23 -17.49
C THR A 127 -13.55 4.41 -16.47
N ILE A 128 -13.85 4.14 -15.21
CA ILE A 128 -12.85 4.00 -14.13
C ILE A 128 -12.70 2.52 -13.80
N VAL A 129 -11.49 2.00 -14.00
CA VAL A 129 -11.14 0.59 -13.80
C VAL A 129 -10.19 0.48 -12.63
N THR A 130 -10.63 -0.19 -11.56
CA THR A 130 -9.79 -0.52 -10.40
C THR A 130 -9.41 -2.00 -10.39
N THR A 131 -8.18 -2.30 -9.98
CA THR A 131 -7.63 -3.66 -9.92
C THR A 131 -6.60 -3.77 -8.79
N GLU A 132 -5.98 -4.95 -8.64
CA GLU A 132 -4.98 -5.22 -7.61
C GLU A 132 -3.87 -4.16 -7.53
N GLY A 133 -3.56 -3.76 -6.30
CA GLY A 133 -2.56 -2.73 -6.01
C GLY A 133 -3.10 -1.29 -6.03
N HIS A 134 -4.38 -1.09 -6.34
CA HIS A 134 -5.07 0.19 -6.17
C HIS A 134 -5.55 0.42 -4.72
N TRP A 135 -5.96 1.66 -4.42
CA TRP A 135 -6.31 2.13 -3.08
C TRP A 135 -7.36 1.24 -2.42
N LEU A 136 -6.97 0.64 -1.29
CA LEU A 136 -7.81 -0.26 -0.47
C LEU A 136 -8.49 -1.40 -1.25
N PHE A 137 -7.95 -1.75 -2.43
CA PHE A 137 -8.62 -2.64 -3.36
C PHE A 137 -8.72 -4.09 -2.85
N ASN A 138 -9.95 -4.60 -2.76
CA ASN A 138 -10.32 -5.96 -2.40
C ASN A 138 -11.69 -6.31 -3.01
N VAL A 139 -11.68 -7.01 -4.16
CA VAL A 139 -12.90 -7.34 -4.91
C VAL A 139 -13.85 -8.28 -4.17
N THR A 140 -13.33 -9.24 -3.39
CA THR A 140 -14.17 -10.20 -2.66
C THR A 140 -14.86 -9.53 -1.48
N GLY A 141 -14.17 -8.58 -0.83
CA GLY A 141 -14.75 -7.69 0.17
C GLY A 141 -15.87 -6.83 -0.41
N THR A 142 -15.62 -6.18 -1.56
CA THR A 142 -16.65 -5.38 -2.26
C THR A 142 -17.87 -6.23 -2.58
N LEU A 143 -17.69 -7.38 -3.25
CA LEU A 143 -18.80 -8.27 -3.63
C LEU A 143 -19.61 -8.73 -2.41
N TYR A 144 -18.95 -9.08 -1.32
CA TYR A 144 -19.59 -9.53 -0.08
C TYR A 144 -20.53 -8.48 0.53
N TRP A 145 -20.12 -7.21 0.53
CA TRP A 145 -20.92 -6.13 1.09
C TRP A 145 -22.03 -5.69 0.15
N VAL A 146 -21.74 -5.52 -1.14
CA VAL A 146 -22.74 -5.08 -2.12
C VAL A 146 -23.93 -6.05 -2.20
N GLN A 147 -23.70 -7.35 -2.07
CA GLN A 147 -24.80 -8.35 -2.03
C GLN A 147 -25.71 -8.24 -0.80
N ARG A 148 -25.29 -7.54 0.25
CA ARG A 148 -26.06 -7.36 1.50
C ARG A 148 -26.76 -6.02 1.59
N GLU A 149 -26.40 -5.09 0.71
CA GLU A 149 -27.01 -3.76 0.68
C GLU A 149 -28.33 -3.79 -0.08
N ASN A 150 -29.28 -2.97 0.37
CA ASN A 150 -30.53 -2.78 -0.35
C ASN A 150 -30.39 -1.60 -1.32
N TRP A 151 -30.51 -1.91 -2.62
CA TRP A 151 -30.46 -0.94 -3.70
C TRP A 151 -31.80 -0.84 -4.48
N ASP A 152 -32.93 -1.20 -3.87
CA ASP A 152 -34.24 -1.20 -4.53
C ASP A 152 -34.71 0.23 -4.92
N PRO A 153 -35.56 0.36 -5.95
CA PRO A 153 -36.18 1.63 -6.34
C PRO A 153 -36.99 2.25 -5.19
N ILE A 154 -36.86 3.56 -5.01
CA ILE A 154 -37.55 4.30 -3.95
C ILE A 154 -39.00 4.60 -4.40
N PRO A 155 -40.01 4.39 -3.53
CA PRO A 155 -41.39 4.80 -3.81
C PRO A 155 -41.49 6.29 -4.11
N GLU A 156 -42.35 6.69 -5.05
CA GLU A 156 -42.45 8.07 -5.56
C GLU A 156 -42.58 9.14 -4.45
N VAL A 157 -43.28 8.82 -3.37
CA VAL A 157 -43.53 9.74 -2.24
C VAL A 157 -42.26 10.00 -1.43
N GLU A 158 -41.30 9.06 -1.42
CA GLU A 158 -40.07 9.15 -0.65
C GLU A 158 -38.85 9.54 -1.51
N ARG A 159 -39.05 9.81 -2.81
CA ARG A 159 -37.96 10.19 -3.72
C ARG A 159 -37.48 11.60 -3.41
N ASP A 160 -36.17 11.71 -3.24
CA ASP A 160 -35.47 12.98 -3.13
C ASP A 160 -35.34 13.65 -4.51
N SER A 161 -35.35 14.99 -4.55
CA SER A 161 -35.19 15.72 -5.81
C SER A 161 -33.76 15.65 -6.33
N ARG A 162 -33.56 15.74 -7.65
CA ARG A 162 -32.24 15.83 -8.28
C ARG A 162 -31.31 16.85 -7.61
N GLU A 163 -31.83 18.00 -7.23
CA GLU A 163 -31.08 19.09 -6.59
C GLU A 163 -30.57 18.69 -5.21
N THR A 164 -31.39 17.99 -4.42
CA THR A 164 -31.00 17.49 -3.09
C THR A 164 -29.92 16.40 -3.19
N LEU A 165 -30.05 15.48 -4.16
CA LEU A 165 -29.03 14.46 -4.45
C LEU A 165 -27.69 15.11 -4.81
N LYS A 166 -27.72 16.09 -5.73
CA LYS A 166 -26.53 16.83 -6.16
C LYS A 166 -25.90 17.61 -5.01
N ALA A 167 -26.70 18.33 -4.22
CA ALA A 167 -26.22 19.11 -3.09
C ALA A 167 -25.54 18.24 -2.02
N ALA A 168 -26.09 17.05 -1.74
CA ALA A 168 -25.48 16.12 -0.80
C ALA A 168 -24.13 15.57 -1.30
N ALA A 169 -24.04 15.18 -2.57
CA ALA A 169 -22.79 14.74 -3.18
C ALA A 169 -21.74 15.87 -3.21
N ASP A 170 -22.14 17.08 -3.54
CA ASP A 170 -21.25 18.25 -3.55
C ASP A 170 -20.78 18.63 -2.15
N ALA A 171 -21.64 18.57 -1.14
CA ALA A 171 -21.26 18.75 0.25
C ALA A 171 -20.23 17.69 0.66
N TYR A 172 -20.43 16.42 0.26
CA TYR A 172 -19.48 15.34 0.57
C TYR A 172 -18.12 15.58 -0.07
N LEU A 173 -18.08 15.83 -1.38
CA LEU A 173 -16.84 16.03 -2.12
C LEU A 173 -16.10 17.31 -1.71
N SER A 174 -16.81 18.28 -1.14
CA SER A 174 -16.23 19.53 -0.61
C SER A 174 -15.83 19.42 0.87
N MET A 175 -16.01 18.27 1.52
CA MET A 175 -15.55 18.10 2.90
C MET A 175 -14.03 18.04 3.01
N TRP A 176 -13.36 17.55 1.96
CA TRP A 176 -11.91 17.36 1.94
C TRP A 176 -11.13 18.69 2.00
N ASN A 177 -11.68 19.76 1.42
CA ASN A 177 -11.08 21.09 1.40
C ASN A 177 -11.72 22.10 2.38
N ASN A 178 -12.92 21.82 2.91
CA ASN A 178 -13.65 22.74 3.78
C ASN A 178 -14.14 22.06 5.07
N LYS A 179 -13.68 22.58 6.21
CA LYS A 179 -14.05 22.08 7.54
C LYS A 179 -15.55 22.13 7.81
N SER A 180 -16.23 23.18 7.35
CA SER A 180 -17.67 23.38 7.59
C SER A 180 -18.54 22.47 6.72
N ALA A 181 -17.98 21.86 5.67
CA ALA A 181 -18.76 21.00 4.78
C ALA A 181 -19.07 19.63 5.39
N ILE A 182 -18.28 19.14 6.37
CA ILE A 182 -18.60 17.89 7.09
C ILE A 182 -19.96 17.96 7.79
N ASP A 183 -20.28 19.10 8.39
CA ASP A 183 -21.56 19.31 9.10
C ASP A 183 -22.72 19.55 8.14
N ALA A 184 -22.43 19.98 6.91
CA ALA A 184 -23.42 20.18 5.86
C ALA A 184 -23.85 18.89 5.15
N VAL A 185 -23.04 17.82 5.22
CA VAL A 185 -23.41 16.53 4.65
C VAL A 185 -24.59 15.93 5.44
N PRO A 186 -25.69 15.55 4.77
CA PRO A 186 -26.84 14.97 5.44
C PRO A 186 -26.58 13.50 5.79
N TRP A 187 -25.86 13.24 6.88
CA TRP A 187 -25.52 11.88 7.30
C TRP A 187 -26.74 11.09 7.76
N GLY A 188 -26.94 9.90 7.18
CA GLY A 188 -27.91 8.92 7.65
C GLY A 188 -27.41 8.12 8.85
N THR A 189 -28.34 7.50 9.56
CA THR A 189 -28.03 6.47 10.56
C THR A 189 -29.10 5.40 10.42
N PRO A 190 -28.76 4.18 9.94
CA PRO A 190 -27.41 3.72 9.58
C PRO A 190 -26.85 4.31 8.27
N CYS A 191 -25.53 4.45 8.18
CA CYS A 191 -24.79 4.82 6.95
C CYS A 191 -23.47 4.06 6.86
N ALA A 192 -23.10 3.58 5.66
CA ALA A 192 -21.80 2.93 5.45
C ALA A 192 -21.09 3.37 4.16
N ARG A 193 -19.75 3.35 4.21
CA ARG A 193 -18.87 3.62 3.06
C ARG A 193 -18.12 2.34 2.70
N LEU A 194 -18.13 2.02 1.41
CA LEU A 194 -17.41 0.91 0.81
C LEU A 194 -16.28 1.49 -0.06
N GLU A 195 -15.07 1.54 0.49
CA GLU A 195 -13.89 2.14 -0.13
C GLU A 195 -12.93 1.06 -0.61
N GLY A 196 -12.91 0.80 -1.92
CA GLY A 196 -12.05 -0.22 -2.52
C GLY A 196 -12.31 -1.66 -2.04
N GLY A 197 -13.24 -1.90 -1.11
CA GLY A 197 -13.48 -3.20 -0.47
C GLY A 197 -13.40 -3.17 1.05
N VAL A 198 -12.96 -2.04 1.63
CA VAL A 198 -13.07 -1.77 3.07
C VAL A 198 -14.44 -1.16 3.36
N TYR A 199 -15.16 -1.73 4.32
CA TYR A 199 -16.46 -1.25 4.75
C TYR A 199 -16.35 -0.54 6.10
N THR A 200 -16.92 0.65 6.23
CA THR A 200 -16.84 1.44 7.48
C THR A 200 -17.84 0.99 8.56
N GLY A 201 -18.77 0.09 8.23
CA GLY A 201 -19.80 -0.44 9.14
C GLY A 201 -19.67 -1.94 9.38
N ASN A 202 -20.58 -2.50 10.17
CA ASN A 202 -20.72 -3.95 10.37
C ASN A 202 -22.04 -4.51 9.80
N GLY A 203 -22.80 -3.70 9.07
CA GLY A 203 -24.18 -3.99 8.64
C GLY A 203 -25.21 -3.79 9.76
N GLY A 204 -24.84 -3.07 10.82
CA GLY A 204 -25.66 -2.88 12.01
C GLY A 204 -26.51 -1.60 11.97
N PRO A 205 -27.49 -1.45 12.88
CA PRO A 205 -28.34 -0.26 12.94
C PRO A 205 -27.58 1.03 13.33
N ASN A 206 -26.40 0.88 13.94
CA ASN A 206 -25.57 1.99 14.44
C ASN A 206 -24.39 2.34 13.52
N ASP A 207 -24.38 1.83 12.28
CA ASP A 207 -23.30 2.10 11.33
C ASP A 207 -23.22 3.59 10.98
N SER A 208 -21.99 4.10 10.89
CA SER A 208 -21.72 5.51 10.61
C SER A 208 -20.69 5.68 9.51
N CYS A 209 -21.02 6.52 8.54
CA CYS A 209 -20.10 6.92 7.48
C CYS A 209 -19.01 7.89 7.95
N LYS A 210 -19.10 8.44 9.17
CA LYS A 210 -18.13 9.42 9.67
C LYS A 210 -16.78 8.81 10.05
N VAL A 211 -16.71 7.48 10.16
CA VAL A 211 -15.51 6.76 10.60
C VAL A 211 -14.42 6.87 9.53
N GLY A 212 -13.26 7.43 9.88
CA GLY A 212 -12.10 7.51 8.99
C GLY A 212 -11.99 8.79 8.16
N ILE A 213 -12.91 9.75 8.32
CA ILE A 213 -12.81 11.07 7.66
C ILE A 213 -11.71 11.89 8.36
N PRO A 214 -10.69 12.42 7.65
CA PRO A 214 -9.64 13.24 8.25
C PRO A 214 -10.20 14.50 8.88
N THR A 215 -9.76 14.84 10.10
CA THR A 215 -10.23 16.04 10.83
C THR A 215 -9.56 17.34 10.40
N ASN A 216 -8.49 17.26 9.61
CA ASN A 216 -7.67 18.42 9.27
C ASN A 216 -8.19 19.22 8.06
N ASN A 217 -9.01 18.62 7.17
CA ASN A 217 -9.73 19.22 6.03
C ASN A 217 -8.95 20.28 5.22
N ASN A 218 -7.63 20.09 5.09
CA ASN A 218 -6.73 20.96 4.34
C ASN A 218 -6.26 20.26 3.05
N GLN A 219 -7.05 19.33 2.52
CA GLN A 219 -6.67 18.56 1.34
C GLN A 219 -7.06 19.31 0.06
N ALA A 220 -6.40 18.98 -1.05
CA ALA A 220 -6.74 19.54 -2.35
C ALA A 220 -8.17 19.10 -2.75
N PRO A 221 -8.94 19.98 -3.42
CA PRO A 221 -10.33 19.70 -3.75
C PRO A 221 -10.47 18.60 -4.81
N ASN A 222 -11.60 17.89 -4.79
CA ASN A 222 -11.97 16.97 -5.86
C ASN A 222 -12.48 17.79 -7.06
N SER A 223 -11.72 17.83 -8.14
CA SER A 223 -12.01 18.61 -9.35
C SER A 223 -12.60 17.76 -10.48
N HIS A 224 -13.05 18.40 -11.57
CA HIS A 224 -13.59 17.75 -12.76
C HIS A 224 -14.74 16.76 -12.49
N ARG A 225 -15.70 17.19 -11.67
CA ARG A 225 -16.86 16.38 -11.27
C ARG A 225 -17.84 16.19 -12.44
N ARG A 226 -18.11 14.94 -12.80
CA ARG A 226 -19.05 14.53 -13.86
C ARG A 226 -20.17 13.71 -13.24
N TYR A 227 -21.39 14.22 -13.32
CA TYR A 227 -22.54 13.68 -12.59
C TYR A 227 -23.45 12.83 -13.49
N VAL A 228 -24.00 11.76 -12.92
CA VAL A 228 -25.14 11.00 -13.41
C VAL A 228 -26.08 10.79 -12.22
N ILE A 229 -27.32 11.27 -12.32
CA ILE A 229 -28.26 11.31 -11.19
C ILE A 229 -29.55 10.57 -11.57
N ASP A 230 -29.96 9.62 -10.73
CA ASP A 230 -31.18 8.83 -10.89
C ASP A 230 -32.09 9.01 -9.67
N GLU A 231 -33.16 9.79 -9.84
CA GLU A 231 -34.17 10.05 -8.80
C GLU A 231 -34.96 8.81 -8.42
N THR A 232 -35.13 7.85 -9.33
CA THR A 232 -35.91 6.63 -9.06
C THR A 232 -35.19 5.69 -8.10
N MET A 233 -33.86 5.66 -8.18
CA MET A 233 -32.99 4.86 -7.32
C MET A 233 -32.51 5.63 -6.08
N GLY A 234 -32.71 6.96 -6.05
CA GLY A 234 -32.12 7.85 -5.05
C GLY A 234 -30.60 7.85 -5.11
N ALA A 235 -30.02 7.67 -6.30
CA ALA A 235 -28.60 7.41 -6.47
C ALA A 235 -27.93 8.48 -7.33
N ILE A 236 -26.67 8.80 -7.01
CA ILE A 236 -25.86 9.75 -7.74
C ILE A 236 -24.43 9.23 -7.89
N SER A 237 -23.96 9.15 -9.14
CA SER A 237 -22.59 8.80 -9.48
C SER A 237 -21.82 10.06 -9.90
N VAL A 238 -20.62 10.21 -9.36
CA VAL A 238 -19.71 11.31 -9.64
C VAL A 238 -18.33 10.76 -9.98
N LEU A 239 -17.93 10.90 -11.25
CA LEU A 239 -16.52 10.71 -11.63
C LEU A 239 -15.77 12.03 -11.40
N CYS A 240 -14.62 11.96 -10.74
CA CYS A 240 -13.80 13.14 -10.46
C CYS A 240 -12.30 12.81 -10.48
N ILE A 241 -11.50 13.86 -10.34
CA ILE A 241 -10.05 13.77 -10.11
C ILE A 241 -9.81 14.03 -8.64
N PHE A 242 -9.27 13.05 -7.93
CA PHE A 242 -8.87 13.19 -6.55
C PHE A 242 -7.47 13.80 -6.47
N GLU A 243 -7.40 15.13 -6.41
CA GLU A 243 -6.14 15.88 -6.47
C GLU A 243 -5.21 15.56 -5.29
N HIS A 244 -5.77 15.30 -4.11
CA HIS A 244 -5.00 14.94 -2.92
C HIS A 244 -4.20 13.63 -3.12
N LEU A 245 -4.69 12.74 -3.97
CA LEU A 245 -4.14 11.41 -4.22
C LEU A 245 -3.37 11.37 -5.55
N GLU A 246 -2.47 12.33 -5.77
CA GLU A 246 -1.68 12.47 -7.02
C GLU A 246 -2.54 12.61 -8.29
N ASN A 247 -3.66 13.35 -8.22
CA ASN A 247 -4.64 13.47 -9.31
C ASN A 247 -5.19 12.10 -9.77
N ALA A 248 -5.43 11.19 -8.82
CA ALA A 248 -5.99 9.88 -9.11
C ALA A 248 -7.39 9.99 -9.75
N PRO A 249 -7.68 9.21 -10.80
CA PRO A 249 -9.05 8.98 -11.24
C PRO A 249 -9.88 8.35 -10.12
N ASP A 250 -11.04 8.91 -9.85
CA ASP A 250 -11.88 8.50 -8.73
C ASP A 250 -13.36 8.51 -9.09
N SER A 251 -14.11 7.53 -8.58
CA SER A 251 -15.56 7.41 -8.74
C SER A 251 -16.20 7.37 -7.36
N HIS A 252 -17.23 8.19 -7.14
CA HIS A 252 -18.06 8.17 -5.95
C HIS A 252 -19.52 7.95 -6.35
N GLU A 253 -20.14 6.90 -5.81
CA GLU A 253 -21.58 6.67 -5.92
C GLU A 253 -22.23 6.82 -4.55
N PHE A 254 -23.31 7.60 -4.47
CA PHE A 254 -24.04 7.84 -3.23
C PHE A 254 -25.49 7.37 -3.38
N ARG A 255 -26.01 6.71 -2.33
CA ARG A 255 -27.45 6.47 -2.16
C ARG A 255 -27.99 7.39 -1.07
N LEU A 256 -29.09 8.07 -1.37
CA LEU A 256 -29.84 8.84 -0.39
C LEU A 256 -31.21 8.21 -0.15
N GLU A 257 -31.61 8.21 1.12
CA GLU A 257 -32.93 7.81 1.56
C GLU A 257 -33.47 8.90 2.49
N LYS A 258 -34.62 9.50 2.13
CA LYS A 258 -35.28 10.55 2.93
C LYS A 258 -34.36 11.75 3.20
N GLY A 259 -33.62 12.17 2.18
CA GLY A 259 -32.70 13.28 2.21
C GLY A 259 -31.38 13.02 2.96
N LYS A 260 -31.11 11.77 3.37
CA LYS A 260 -29.91 11.39 4.12
C LYS A 260 -29.08 10.33 3.39
N VAL A 261 -27.76 10.45 3.46
CA VAL A 261 -26.82 9.50 2.85
C VAL A 261 -26.88 8.16 3.56
N ARG A 262 -27.08 7.10 2.78
CA ARG A 262 -27.20 5.71 3.23
C ARG A 262 -25.96 4.88 2.88
N TYR A 263 -25.58 4.88 1.61
CA TYR A 263 -24.41 4.14 1.11
C TYR A 263 -23.51 5.06 0.30
N ILE A 264 -22.21 4.82 0.39
CA ILE A 264 -21.19 5.51 -0.41
C ILE A 264 -20.24 4.45 -0.96
N HIS A 265 -20.18 4.30 -2.27
CA HIS A 265 -19.18 3.46 -2.93
C HIS A 265 -18.08 4.34 -3.49
N THR A 266 -16.82 3.96 -3.26
CA THR A 266 -15.69 4.69 -3.82
C THR A 266 -14.73 3.75 -4.57
N MET A 267 -14.29 4.21 -5.73
CA MET A 267 -13.35 3.49 -6.59
C MET A 267 -12.21 4.41 -7.00
N THR A 268 -11.05 4.25 -6.37
CA THR A 268 -9.93 5.17 -6.55
C THR A 268 -8.73 4.48 -7.19
N VAL A 269 -8.28 5.02 -8.33
CA VAL A 269 -7.13 4.50 -9.08
C VAL A 269 -5.84 5.15 -8.57
N ALA A 270 -5.32 4.64 -7.45
CA ALA A 270 -4.04 5.07 -6.89
C ALA A 270 -3.23 3.89 -6.36
N ARG A 271 -1.91 3.86 -6.62
CA ARG A 271 -1.06 2.76 -6.16
C ARG A 271 -0.79 2.86 -4.66
N ASN A 272 -0.96 1.75 -3.93
CA ASN A 272 -0.74 1.68 -2.46
C ASN A 272 0.68 2.10 -1.98
N GLY A 273 1.65 2.31 -2.87
CA GLY A 273 3.03 2.67 -2.53
C GLY A 273 3.35 4.18 -2.50
N SER A 274 2.44 5.08 -2.92
CA SER A 274 2.73 6.52 -2.97
C SER A 274 2.56 7.25 -1.63
N PHE A 275 1.92 6.62 -0.63
CA PHE A 275 1.57 7.27 0.65
C PHE A 275 2.63 7.22 1.75
N LEU A 276 3.76 6.53 1.57
CA LEU A 276 4.82 6.49 2.58
C LEU A 276 5.95 7.50 2.36
N ARG A 277 5.77 8.49 1.46
CA ARG A 277 6.88 9.38 1.12
C ARG A 277 6.66 10.88 1.21
N ASN A 278 5.44 11.38 1.41
CA ASN A 278 5.22 12.82 1.57
C ASN A 278 4.07 13.08 2.54
N ASP A 279 4.37 13.05 3.84
CA ASP A 279 3.64 13.90 4.77
C ASP A 279 4.62 14.78 5.55
N ALA A 280 4.21 16.04 5.63
CA ALA A 280 5.07 17.18 5.75
C ALA A 280 5.62 17.38 7.16
N ARG A 281 6.82 17.98 7.17
CA ARG A 281 7.21 18.97 8.17
C ARG A 281 6.09 20.02 8.29
N CYS A 282 5.35 20.02 9.39
CA CYS A 282 4.84 21.23 10.00
C CYS A 282 4.80 21.09 11.53
N SER A 283 5.39 22.10 12.14
CA SER A 283 5.82 22.30 13.52
C SER A 283 4.75 22.96 14.38
N ILE A 284 4.57 22.56 15.64
CA ILE A 284 4.08 23.49 16.69
C ILE A 284 4.60 23.10 18.11
N PRO A 285 4.50 23.97 19.15
CA PRO A 285 5.63 24.35 19.99
C PRO A 285 5.52 23.81 21.42
N GLY A 286 6.62 23.33 21.98
CA GLY A 286 6.66 22.86 23.36
C GLY A 286 6.69 24.01 24.37
N ARG A 287 5.53 24.36 24.93
CA ARG A 287 5.45 25.04 26.24
C ARG A 287 4.27 24.49 27.03
N TRP A 288 4.52 23.47 27.86
CA TRP A 288 3.84 23.33 29.16
C TRP A 288 4.79 22.68 30.17
N ARG A 289 4.91 23.38 31.29
CA ARG A 289 5.72 23.10 32.47
C ARG A 289 4.92 22.10 33.32
N THR A 290 5.44 20.90 33.56
CA THR A 290 4.88 19.99 34.55
C THR A 290 5.64 20.13 35.86
N TYR A 291 4.91 20.54 36.90
CA TYR A 291 5.26 20.37 38.29
C TYR A 291 5.36 18.87 38.60
N SER A 292 6.49 18.41 39.13
CA SER A 292 6.56 17.14 39.86
C SER A 292 6.63 17.44 41.34
N THR A 293 5.54 17.13 42.02
CA THR A 293 5.41 17.03 43.47
C THR A 293 6.45 16.06 44.03
N GLY A 294 7.27 16.55 44.97
CA GLY A 294 8.21 15.73 45.71
C GLY A 294 7.49 14.75 46.64
N THR A 295 7.85 13.48 46.52
CA THR A 295 7.61 12.47 47.56
C THR A 295 8.86 12.35 48.41
N ASN A 296 8.66 12.54 49.71
CA ASN A 296 9.60 12.30 50.79
C ASN A 296 10.22 10.90 50.69
N ASP A 297 11.54 10.83 50.63
CA ASP A 297 12.30 9.71 51.16
C ASP A 297 13.12 10.20 52.35
N LYS A 298 12.70 9.73 53.53
CA LYS A 298 13.51 9.73 54.73
C LYS A 298 14.63 8.71 54.54
N ALA A 299 15.86 9.18 54.46
CA ALA A 299 17.04 8.39 54.76
C ALA A 299 18.09 9.31 55.40
N ASP A 300 18.09 9.25 56.73
CA ASP A 300 19.27 9.14 57.59
C ASP A 300 20.54 9.85 57.09
N ARG A 301 20.77 11.06 57.59
CA ARG A 301 22.13 11.57 57.77
C ARG A 301 22.25 12.12 59.18
N GLY A 302 23.16 11.48 59.91
CA GLY A 302 23.59 11.85 61.24
C GLY A 302 23.89 13.33 61.32
N ARG A 303 23.28 13.93 62.33
CA ARG A 303 23.64 15.22 62.90
C ARG A 303 25.02 15.04 63.54
N GLU A 304 26.08 15.30 62.80
CA GLU A 304 27.35 15.65 63.43
C GLU A 304 27.20 17.08 63.96
N THR A 305 26.90 17.17 65.25
CA THR A 305 27.14 18.36 66.05
C THR A 305 28.63 18.66 66.04
N PRO A 306 29.08 19.87 65.66
CA PRO A 306 30.37 20.35 66.12
C PRO A 306 30.21 20.60 67.63
N THR A 307 30.77 19.70 68.42
CA THR A 307 31.02 19.93 69.84
C THR A 307 32.14 20.96 69.99
N ASP A 308 31.87 21.93 70.85
CA ASP A 308 32.77 22.87 71.51
C ASP A 308 33.55 23.91 70.68
N ALA A 309 33.06 25.16 70.70
CA ALA A 309 33.81 26.27 71.31
C ALA A 309 32.98 27.57 71.43
N SER A 310 32.79 28.00 72.68
CA SER A 310 32.36 29.33 73.15
C SER A 310 30.92 29.80 72.90
N SER A 311 30.13 29.81 73.97
CA SER A 311 28.94 30.63 74.14
C SER A 311 29.33 32.11 74.12
N ALA A 312 29.11 32.81 73.01
CA ALA A 312 29.03 34.26 72.99
C ALA A 312 27.54 34.68 73.05
N PRO A 313 27.19 35.77 73.75
CA PRO A 313 25.81 36.26 73.79
C PRO A 313 25.34 36.60 72.37
N GLU A 314 24.16 36.12 71.96
CA GLU A 314 23.60 36.47 70.67
C GLU A 314 23.37 37.99 70.60
N PRO A 315 23.97 38.70 69.63
CA PRO A 315 23.74 40.13 69.47
C PRO A 315 22.27 40.37 69.08
N GLY A 316 21.66 41.40 69.69
CA GLY A 316 20.28 41.76 69.43
C GLY A 316 20.00 42.04 67.94
N PRO A 317 18.74 41.99 67.47
CA PRO A 317 18.40 42.09 66.06
C PRO A 317 18.86 43.39 65.38
N MET A 318 19.02 44.48 66.14
CA MET A 318 19.62 45.74 65.67
C MET A 318 21.14 45.62 65.46
N ALA A 319 21.85 44.93 66.35
CA ALA A 319 23.28 44.71 66.22
C ALA A 319 23.59 43.77 65.04
N ARG A 320 22.77 42.75 64.81
CA ARG A 320 22.89 41.87 63.63
C ARG A 320 22.67 42.62 62.31
N ARG A 321 21.70 43.54 62.26
CA ARG A 321 21.49 44.41 61.09
C ARG A 321 22.63 45.42 60.89
N LEU A 322 23.21 45.94 61.97
CA LEU A 322 24.40 46.79 61.89
C LEU A 322 25.63 45.99 61.42
N GLU A 323 25.80 44.75 61.88
CA GLU A 323 26.84 43.82 61.38
C GLU A 323 26.66 43.49 59.89
N GLU A 324 25.42 43.27 59.44
CA GLU A 324 25.11 43.06 58.02
C GLU A 324 25.37 44.33 57.19
N ALA A 325 24.93 45.50 57.65
CA ALA A 325 25.15 46.77 56.97
C ALA A 325 26.63 47.18 56.90
N THR A 326 27.40 46.90 57.96
CA THR A 326 28.86 47.09 57.98
C THR A 326 29.59 46.07 57.11
N GLY A 327 29.11 44.82 57.07
CA GLY A 327 29.57 43.80 56.13
C GLY A 327 29.38 44.21 54.67
N GLU A 328 28.20 44.76 54.32
CA GLU A 328 27.93 45.31 53.00
C GLU A 328 28.81 46.53 52.68
N ALA A 329 29.03 47.44 53.65
CA ALA A 329 29.93 48.59 53.48
C ALA A 329 31.40 48.18 53.25
N LEU A 330 31.85 47.08 53.85
CA LEU A 330 33.19 46.51 53.61
C LEU A 330 33.31 45.83 52.25
N LEU A 331 32.24 45.19 51.77
CA LEU A 331 32.17 44.56 50.45
C LEU A 331 32.10 45.58 49.31
N THR A 332 31.39 46.69 49.51
CA THR A 332 31.17 47.71 48.47
C THR A 332 32.13 48.90 48.54
N GLY A 333 32.64 49.26 49.73
CA GLY A 333 33.40 50.50 49.98
C GLY A 333 34.92 50.42 49.81
N GLY A 334 35.48 49.28 49.42
CA GLY A 334 36.93 49.11 49.18
C GLY A 334 37.81 49.57 50.35
N ARG A 335 38.89 50.31 50.08
CA ARG A 335 39.81 50.84 51.12
C ARG A 335 39.16 51.90 52.03
N ALA A 336 38.16 52.63 51.55
CA ALA A 336 37.45 53.64 52.32
C ALA A 336 36.49 53.00 53.34
N GLY A 337 35.80 51.92 52.96
CA GLY A 337 34.97 51.13 53.87
C GLY A 337 35.77 50.50 55.01
N ARG A 338 37.01 50.04 54.75
CA ARG A 338 37.91 49.53 55.79
C ARG A 338 38.32 50.60 56.81
N ARG A 339 38.64 51.81 56.35
CA ARG A 339 38.97 52.94 57.24
C ARG A 339 37.77 53.41 58.06
N ALA A 340 36.58 53.46 57.46
CA ALA A 340 35.35 53.84 58.16
C ALA A 340 34.98 52.86 59.29
N VAL A 341 35.28 51.57 59.12
CA VAL A 341 35.09 50.54 60.16
C VAL A 341 36.22 50.55 61.20
N GLU A 342 37.43 50.99 60.83
CA GLU A 342 38.54 51.22 61.79
C GLU A 342 38.32 52.47 62.65
N GLU A 343 37.68 53.52 62.09
CA GLU A 343 37.38 54.78 62.78
C GLU A 343 36.08 54.72 63.62
N ALA A 344 35.12 53.89 63.21
CA ALA A 344 33.96 53.57 64.03
C ALA A 344 34.40 52.62 65.15
N GLY A 345 34.50 53.13 66.39
CA GLY A 345 35.08 52.43 67.56
C GLY A 345 34.35 51.15 68.02
N PHE A 346 34.28 50.13 67.17
CA PHE A 346 33.81 48.78 67.48
C PHE A 346 34.83 48.05 68.37
N SER A 347 34.35 47.08 69.16
CA SER A 347 35.24 46.19 69.93
C SER A 347 36.18 45.42 68.99
N GLU A 348 37.47 45.36 69.31
CA GLU A 348 38.49 44.71 68.47
C GLU A 348 38.15 43.24 68.15
N GLU A 349 37.52 42.51 69.08
CA GLU A 349 37.06 41.13 68.85
C GLU A 349 36.03 40.99 67.73
N LEU A 350 35.14 41.98 67.58
CA LEU A 350 34.09 41.98 66.57
C LEU A 350 34.66 42.36 65.19
N LYS A 351 35.60 43.31 65.19
CA LYS A 351 36.34 43.71 63.99
C LYS A 351 37.16 42.55 63.41
N GLU A 352 37.85 41.79 64.25
CA GLU A 352 38.56 40.58 63.83
C GLU A 352 37.60 39.51 63.27
N ARG A 353 36.44 39.31 63.89
CA ARG A 353 35.40 38.39 63.38
C ARG A 353 34.84 38.81 62.03
N LEU A 354 34.61 40.11 61.81
CA LEU A 354 34.13 40.62 60.52
C LEU A 354 35.20 40.46 59.44
N PHE A 355 36.46 40.80 59.74
CA PHE A 355 37.56 40.58 58.79
C PHE A 355 37.81 39.11 58.50
N ALA A 356 37.68 38.22 59.49
CA ALA A 356 37.75 36.78 59.29
C ALA A 356 36.62 36.29 58.37
N ARG A 357 35.37 36.71 58.60
CA ARG A 357 34.23 36.37 57.72
C ARG A 357 34.42 36.90 56.30
N VAL A 358 34.96 38.11 56.13
CA VAL A 358 35.25 38.67 54.81
C VAL A 358 36.35 37.88 54.12
N LYS A 359 37.43 37.52 54.83
CA LYS A 359 38.50 36.68 54.30
C LYS A 359 38.00 35.28 53.93
N ASP A 360 37.14 34.67 54.75
CA ASP A 360 36.53 33.37 54.47
C ASP A 360 35.59 33.44 53.26
N ALA A 361 34.79 34.50 53.14
CA ALA A 361 33.93 34.72 51.99
C ALA A 361 34.75 34.98 50.71
N GLN A 362 35.82 35.77 50.80
CA GLN A 362 36.77 36.00 49.69
C GLN A 362 37.44 34.68 49.28
N PHE A 363 37.94 33.90 50.24
CA PHE A 363 38.56 32.60 50.00
C PHE A 363 37.58 31.62 49.34
N ARG A 364 36.31 31.60 49.76
CA ARG A 364 35.26 30.79 49.11
C ARG A 364 34.92 31.27 47.70
N SER A 365 34.94 32.58 47.46
CA SER A 365 34.69 33.13 46.13
C SER A 365 35.83 32.84 45.15
N GLU A 366 37.09 32.94 45.61
CA GLU A 366 38.28 32.63 44.82
C GLU A 366 38.41 31.14 44.52
N ASN A 367 38.02 30.28 45.47
CA ASN A 367 38.11 28.82 45.36
C ASN A 367 36.76 28.14 45.12
N ALA A 368 35.78 28.84 44.55
CA ALA A 368 34.41 28.35 44.39
C ALA A 368 34.33 27.00 43.64
N ALA A 369 35.18 26.80 42.61
CA ALA A 369 35.24 25.56 41.86
C ALA A 369 35.72 24.36 42.70
N ALA A 370 36.71 24.57 43.58
CA ALA A 370 37.23 23.51 44.45
C ALA A 370 36.22 23.11 45.53
N PHE A 371 35.46 24.08 46.07
CA PHE A 371 34.36 23.80 46.99
C PHE A 371 33.20 23.08 46.30
N ALA A 372 32.89 23.43 45.05
CA ALA A 372 31.90 22.72 44.26
C ALA A 372 32.33 21.27 44.01
N GLU A 373 33.60 21.03 43.71
CA GLU A 373 34.16 19.68 43.52
C GLU A 373 34.09 18.84 44.79
N ALA A 374 34.54 19.40 45.93
CA ALA A 374 34.51 18.72 47.22
C ALA A 374 33.09 18.41 47.73
N GLY A 375 32.10 19.25 47.38
CA GLY A 375 30.70 19.08 47.77
C GLY A 375 29.91 18.13 46.86
N MET A 376 30.46 17.68 45.74
CA MET A 376 29.73 16.85 44.77
C MET A 376 29.74 15.36 45.15
N PRO A 377 28.58 14.67 45.11
CA PRO A 377 28.52 13.24 45.34
C PRO A 377 29.20 12.47 44.19
N THR A 378 29.77 11.30 44.50
CA THR A 378 30.45 10.43 43.52
C THR A 378 29.52 9.94 42.41
N SER A 379 28.21 9.99 42.59
CA SER A 379 27.19 9.66 41.57
C SER A 379 26.98 10.75 40.52
N ALA A 380 27.50 11.96 40.72
CA ALA A 380 27.32 13.07 39.77
C ALA A 380 28.04 12.76 38.44
N GLY A 381 27.32 12.89 37.33
CA GLY A 381 27.83 12.65 35.99
C GLY A 381 28.92 13.64 35.56
N GLN A 382 29.75 13.24 34.60
CA GLN A 382 30.91 14.04 34.15
C GLN A 382 30.52 15.44 33.68
N GLY A 383 29.41 15.59 32.96
CA GLY A 383 28.93 16.90 32.50
C GLY A 383 28.57 17.84 33.66
N THR A 384 27.88 17.33 34.68
CA THR A 384 27.52 18.10 35.87
C THR A 384 28.75 18.53 36.66
N ARG A 385 29.76 17.66 36.76
CA ARG A 385 31.04 17.99 37.39
C ARG A 385 31.76 19.10 36.63
N LEU A 386 31.87 18.97 35.31
CA LEU A 386 32.52 19.97 34.46
C LEU A 386 31.82 21.33 34.54
N THR A 387 30.49 21.37 34.57
CA THR A 387 29.73 22.62 34.74
C THR A 387 29.95 23.23 36.12
N ALA A 388 29.97 22.43 37.18
CA ALA A 388 30.17 22.92 38.54
C ALA A 388 31.61 23.42 38.79
N THR A 389 32.60 22.83 38.14
CA THR A 389 34.01 23.26 38.21
C THR A 389 34.35 24.35 37.20
N SER A 390 33.48 24.63 36.21
CA SER A 390 33.72 25.63 35.19
C SER A 390 33.77 27.03 35.77
N ARG A 391 34.61 27.89 35.16
CA ARG A 391 34.71 29.29 35.56
C ARG A 391 33.40 30.02 35.22
N PRO A 392 32.91 30.93 36.10
CA PRO A 392 31.79 31.78 35.78
C PRO A 392 32.06 32.59 34.50
N TRP A 393 31.06 32.70 33.64
CA TRP A 393 31.17 33.43 32.37
C TRP A 393 31.39 34.93 32.59
N THR A 394 32.50 35.47 32.09
CA THR A 394 32.89 36.89 32.24
C THR A 394 32.52 37.77 31.04
N GLY A 395 31.77 37.24 30.06
CA GLY A 395 31.39 37.96 28.83
C GLY A 395 32.31 37.73 27.64
N THR A 396 33.51 37.17 27.86
CA THR A 396 34.47 36.80 26.81
C THR A 396 34.79 35.31 26.91
N GLU A 397 34.77 34.60 25.78
CA GLU A 397 35.14 33.19 25.71
C GLU A 397 36.66 33.04 25.88
N THR A 398 37.10 32.04 26.64
CA THR A 398 38.53 31.68 26.73
C THR A 398 38.96 30.98 25.45
N THR A 399 40.27 30.98 25.15
CA THR A 399 40.79 30.31 23.96
C THR A 399 40.55 28.80 24.00
N GLU A 400 40.60 28.21 25.19
CA GLU A 400 40.40 26.79 25.44
C GLU A 400 38.95 26.39 25.16
N ASP A 401 37.99 27.18 25.67
CA ASP A 401 36.56 26.94 25.45
C ASP A 401 36.18 27.13 23.98
N ALA A 402 36.77 28.14 23.31
CA ALA A 402 36.56 28.39 21.89
C ALA A 402 37.05 27.21 21.03
N VAL A 403 38.22 26.65 21.34
CA VAL A 403 38.76 25.46 20.66
C VAL A 403 37.91 24.23 20.96
N LEU A 404 37.47 24.04 22.20
CA LEU A 404 36.60 22.92 22.58
C LEU A 404 35.25 23.00 21.84
N ARG A 405 34.69 24.19 21.67
CA ARG A 405 33.49 24.42 20.86
C ARG A 405 33.74 24.10 19.39
N MET A 406 34.85 24.56 18.82
CA MET A 406 35.22 24.20 17.43
C MET A 406 35.38 22.70 17.23
N LEU A 407 35.95 21.98 18.20
CA LEU A 407 36.09 20.52 18.16
C LEU A 407 34.74 19.80 18.29
N ASN A 408 33.86 20.27 19.17
CA ASN A 408 32.50 19.74 19.32
C ASN A 408 31.63 20.00 18.08
N ASP A 409 31.81 21.14 17.42
CA ASP A 409 31.13 21.50 16.18
C ASP A 409 31.66 20.67 14.99
N ALA A 410 32.98 20.43 14.91
CA ALA A 410 33.60 19.57 13.90
C ALA A 410 33.16 18.11 14.06
N HIS A 411 33.05 17.62 15.29
CA HIS A 411 32.55 16.29 15.62
C HIS A 411 31.12 16.33 16.14
N LYS A 412 30.21 16.86 15.31
CA LYS A 412 28.78 16.91 15.65
C LYS A 412 28.28 15.49 15.90
N PRO A 413 27.90 15.13 17.13
CA PRO A 413 27.59 13.73 17.39
C PRO A 413 26.21 13.41 16.78
N LEU A 414 25.96 12.15 16.42
CA LEU A 414 24.76 11.75 15.65
C LEU A 414 23.45 12.19 16.34
N LYS A 415 22.32 12.26 15.66
CA LYS A 415 21.04 12.63 16.32
C LYS A 415 20.77 11.70 17.52
N PRO A 416 20.08 12.15 18.59
CA PRO A 416 19.80 11.33 19.78
C PRO A 416 19.23 9.93 19.49
N GLU A 417 18.46 9.80 18.41
CA GLU A 417 17.91 8.55 17.88
C GLU A 417 18.99 7.53 17.44
N LEU A 418 20.17 8.01 17.05
CA LEU A 418 21.30 7.24 16.54
C LEU A 418 22.47 7.17 17.54
N ARG A 419 22.35 7.83 18.70
CA ARG A 419 23.45 8.01 19.68
C ARG A 419 23.40 7.02 20.85
N GLY A 420 22.44 6.10 20.87
CA GLY A 420 22.41 5.01 21.84
C GLY A 420 23.47 3.96 21.51
N ARG A 421 24.08 3.35 22.55
CA ARG A 421 24.60 1.98 22.38
C ARG A 421 23.43 1.14 21.86
N PRO A 422 23.64 0.17 20.95
CA PRO A 422 22.60 -0.79 20.65
C PRO A 422 22.16 -1.36 22.00
N LYS A 423 20.93 -1.06 22.41
CA LYS A 423 20.30 -1.82 23.46
C LYS A 423 20.31 -3.24 22.90
N MET A 424 21.07 -4.16 23.52
CA MET A 424 20.88 -5.58 23.27
C MET A 424 19.58 -6.00 24.00
N PRO A 425 18.42 -5.75 23.39
CA PRO A 425 17.40 -6.79 23.25
C PRO A 425 17.43 -7.49 21.89
N ASP A 426 18.07 -6.91 20.87
CA ASP A 426 17.96 -7.42 19.48
C ASP A 426 18.95 -8.55 19.13
N LEU A 427 19.78 -9.00 20.07
CA LEU A 427 20.75 -10.10 19.85
C LEU A 427 20.66 -11.24 20.86
N GLN A 428 19.73 -11.19 21.82
CA GLN A 428 19.36 -12.39 22.54
C GLN A 428 18.19 -13.04 21.77
N PRO A 429 18.29 -14.31 21.37
CA PRO A 429 17.11 -15.04 20.92
C PRO A 429 16.04 -14.85 22.00
N VAL A 430 14.91 -14.26 21.63
CA VAL A 430 13.74 -14.22 22.50
C VAL A 430 13.48 -15.68 22.87
N ASP A 431 13.68 -16.04 24.13
CA ASP A 431 13.41 -17.40 24.59
C ASP A 431 11.89 -17.57 24.55
N MET A 432 11.39 -18.19 23.47
CA MET A 432 9.97 -18.42 23.21
C MET A 432 9.36 -19.47 24.15
N ARG A 433 10.14 -19.99 25.11
CA ARG A 433 9.65 -20.86 26.18
C ARG A 433 8.83 -20.00 27.16
N MET A 434 7.60 -20.44 27.47
CA MET A 434 6.73 -19.73 28.40
C MET A 434 7.35 -19.70 29.80
N GLY A 435 8.00 -18.59 30.13
CA GLY A 435 8.46 -18.30 31.49
C GLY A 435 7.29 -17.89 32.38
N GLN A 436 7.29 -18.37 33.62
CA GLN A 436 6.33 -17.95 34.63
C GLN A 436 6.54 -16.45 34.94
N GLU A 437 5.46 -15.66 34.92
CA GLU A 437 5.56 -14.23 35.27
C GLU A 437 6.13 -14.06 36.69
N PRO A 438 6.99 -13.05 36.91
CA PRO A 438 7.58 -12.80 38.22
C PRO A 438 6.49 -12.46 39.23
N ARG A 439 6.48 -13.17 40.37
CA ARG A 439 5.52 -12.95 41.45
C ARG A 439 5.59 -11.51 41.96
N LEU A 440 4.55 -10.71 41.70
CA LEU A 440 4.46 -9.34 42.18
C LEU A 440 4.33 -9.28 43.70
N SER A 441 5.14 -8.42 44.34
CA SER A 441 5.07 -8.12 45.78
C SER A 441 3.66 -7.71 46.22
N ALA A 442 3.25 -8.12 47.42
CA ALA A 442 1.93 -7.81 47.99
C ALA A 442 1.63 -6.30 48.02
N GLY A 443 2.64 -5.47 48.32
CA GLY A 443 2.48 -4.00 48.31
C GLY A 443 2.19 -3.44 46.91
N ARG A 444 2.82 -4.01 45.88
CA ARG A 444 2.63 -3.59 44.48
C ARG A 444 1.27 -4.03 43.94
N ARG A 445 0.77 -5.19 44.39
CA ARG A 445 -0.59 -5.66 44.12
C ARG A 445 -1.64 -4.76 44.78
N ALA A 446 -1.44 -4.38 46.04
CA ALA A 446 -2.34 -3.50 46.76
C ALA A 446 -2.36 -2.07 46.17
N ALA A 447 -1.19 -1.53 45.78
CA ALA A 447 -1.10 -0.23 45.11
C ALA A 447 -1.82 -0.25 43.75
N SER A 448 -1.56 -1.26 42.91
CA SER A 448 -2.25 -1.41 41.62
C SER A 448 -3.76 -1.57 41.78
N ALA A 449 -4.23 -2.28 42.82
CA ALA A 449 -5.65 -2.40 43.12
C ALA A 449 -6.27 -1.06 43.58
N ARG A 450 -5.55 -0.29 44.41
CA ARG A 450 -5.97 1.03 44.88
C ARG A 450 -6.04 2.05 43.74
N ASP A 451 -5.08 2.06 42.83
CA ASP A 451 -5.05 2.93 41.65
C ASP A 451 -6.14 2.58 40.63
N LYS A 452 -6.51 1.29 40.54
CA LYS A 452 -7.66 0.85 39.74
C LYS A 452 -8.99 1.20 40.40
N ALA A 453 -9.08 1.14 41.73
CA ALA A 453 -10.28 1.52 42.48
C ALA A 453 -10.51 3.05 42.48
N SER A 454 -9.46 3.86 42.49
CA SER A 454 -9.57 5.32 42.36
C SER A 454 -9.98 5.75 40.95
N ALA A 455 -9.56 5.02 39.91
CA ALA A 455 -10.08 5.21 38.56
C ALA A 455 -11.59 4.93 38.46
N TYR A 456 -12.11 3.99 39.28
CA TYR A 456 -13.55 3.71 39.40
C TYR A 456 -14.32 4.84 40.09
N SER A 457 -13.77 5.47 41.14
CA SER A 457 -14.45 6.56 41.84
C SER A 457 -14.41 7.90 41.09
N GLY A 458 -13.41 8.10 40.23
CA GLY A 458 -13.23 9.34 39.45
C GLY A 458 -14.13 9.48 38.22
N MET A 459 -14.89 8.44 37.87
CA MET A 459 -15.69 8.38 36.63
C MET A 459 -17.17 8.81 36.80
N GLY A 460 -17.52 9.51 37.89
CA GLY A 460 -18.83 10.18 38.02
C GLY A 460 -20.04 9.29 38.31
N LEU A 461 -19.83 8.06 38.83
CA LEU A 461 -20.92 7.09 39.06
C LEU A 461 -22.02 7.61 40.02
N LYS A 462 -21.65 8.47 40.99
CA LYS A 462 -22.59 9.06 41.95
C LYS A 462 -23.58 10.07 41.34
N GLU A 463 -23.27 10.68 40.20
CA GLU A 463 -24.16 11.64 39.53
C GLU A 463 -25.17 10.95 38.58
N LEU A 464 -24.81 9.76 38.07
CA LEU A 464 -25.66 8.91 37.22
C LEU A 464 -26.58 7.97 38.03
N GLU A 465 -26.34 7.79 39.33
CA GLU A 465 -27.08 6.87 40.22
C GLU A 465 -28.50 7.35 40.59
N ASN A 466 -28.83 8.63 40.39
CA ASN A 466 -30.08 9.24 40.85
C ASN A 466 -31.33 8.97 39.98
N GLY A 467 -31.28 8.08 38.99
CA GLY A 467 -32.41 7.87 38.06
C GLY A 467 -32.64 6.48 37.45
N LEU A 468 -31.90 5.44 37.85
CA LEU A 468 -32.02 4.09 37.24
C LEU A 468 -32.63 3.06 38.21
N SER A 469 -33.30 2.03 37.67
CA SER A 469 -33.85 0.92 38.45
C SER A 469 -32.76 -0.04 38.96
N GLU A 470 -33.02 -0.83 40.00
CA GLU A 470 -32.00 -1.72 40.60
C GLU A 470 -31.50 -2.80 39.62
N ASP A 471 -32.37 -3.33 38.76
CA ASP A 471 -32.00 -4.36 37.77
C ASP A 471 -31.10 -3.79 36.66
N GLU A 472 -31.37 -2.55 36.22
CA GLU A 472 -30.53 -1.83 35.26
C GLU A 472 -29.19 -1.43 35.88
N LYS A 473 -29.18 -1.09 37.17
CA LYS A 473 -27.94 -0.84 37.93
C LYS A 473 -27.08 -2.10 38.02
N GLU A 474 -27.69 -3.28 38.21
CA GLU A 474 -26.95 -4.54 38.24
C GLU A 474 -26.43 -4.95 36.87
N ALA A 475 -27.22 -4.79 35.80
CA ALA A 475 -26.78 -5.03 34.44
C ALA A 475 -25.62 -4.10 34.04
N MET A 476 -25.74 -2.80 34.36
CA MET A 476 -24.69 -1.82 34.10
C MET A 476 -23.43 -2.11 34.93
N LYS A 477 -23.58 -2.47 36.21
CA LYS A 477 -22.44 -2.92 37.05
C LYS A 477 -21.81 -4.19 36.50
N LYS A 478 -22.59 -5.10 35.90
CA LYS A 478 -22.10 -6.33 35.28
C LYS A 478 -21.32 -6.02 34.00
N GLU A 479 -21.83 -5.18 33.11
CA GLU A 479 -21.15 -4.75 31.89
C GLU A 479 -19.85 -3.97 32.18
N PHE A 480 -19.89 -3.07 33.16
CA PHE A 480 -18.68 -2.37 33.61
C PHE A 480 -17.68 -3.35 34.25
N ARG A 481 -18.15 -4.29 35.09
CA ARG A 481 -17.28 -5.32 35.67
C ARG A 481 -16.65 -6.18 34.58
N ASP A 482 -17.40 -6.56 33.56
CA ASP A 482 -16.89 -7.35 32.44
C ASP A 482 -15.87 -6.56 31.61
N ARG A 483 -16.10 -5.28 31.36
CA ARG A 483 -15.16 -4.38 30.65
C ARG A 483 -13.82 -4.17 31.38
N PHE A 484 -13.79 -4.36 32.71
CA PHE A 484 -12.59 -4.18 33.54
C PHE A 484 -12.04 -5.50 34.12
N ARG A 485 -12.58 -6.67 33.74
CA ARG A 485 -11.93 -7.96 34.03
C ARG A 485 -10.59 -8.04 33.29
N PRO A 486 -9.53 -8.56 33.92
CA PRO A 486 -8.24 -8.80 33.25
C PRO A 486 -8.36 -9.62 31.95
N ALA A 487 -9.39 -10.49 31.86
CA ALA A 487 -9.68 -11.29 30.68
C ALA A 487 -10.30 -10.51 29.50
N ALA A 488 -11.09 -9.46 29.75
CA ALA A 488 -11.78 -8.71 28.69
C ALA A 488 -10.89 -7.65 28.00
N ARG A 489 -9.76 -7.29 28.62
CA ARG A 489 -8.70 -6.46 28.01
C ARG A 489 -7.63 -7.28 27.28
N ALA A 490 -7.74 -8.60 27.29
CA ALA A 490 -6.84 -9.44 26.53
C ALA A 490 -7.18 -9.27 25.05
N MET A 491 -6.43 -8.38 24.38
CA MET A 491 -6.40 -8.32 22.93
C MET A 491 -6.25 -9.76 22.39
N PRO A 492 -6.84 -10.10 21.21
CA PRO A 492 -6.76 -11.44 20.61
C PRO A 492 -5.34 -11.93 20.31
N ASN A 493 -4.32 -11.12 20.65
CA ASN A 493 -2.90 -11.38 20.45
C ASN A 493 -2.27 -12.15 21.63
N THR A 494 -3.04 -12.53 22.67
CA THR A 494 -2.56 -13.34 23.81
C THR A 494 -3.30 -14.68 23.86
N LEU A 495 -2.58 -15.77 24.15
CA LEU A 495 -3.16 -17.13 24.20
C LEU A 495 -4.34 -17.23 25.16
N THR A 496 -4.29 -16.51 26.28
CA THR A 496 -5.38 -16.45 27.27
C THR A 496 -6.59 -15.69 26.73
N GLY A 497 -6.38 -14.62 25.95
CA GLY A 497 -7.46 -13.87 25.30
C GLY A 497 -8.11 -14.63 24.14
N LEU A 498 -7.31 -15.37 23.37
CA LEU A 498 -7.83 -16.31 22.36
C LEU A 498 -8.61 -17.45 23.01
N ALA A 499 -8.13 -17.99 24.14
CA ALA A 499 -8.83 -19.03 24.87
C ALA A 499 -10.16 -18.54 25.46
N SER A 500 -10.22 -17.32 26.00
CA SER A 500 -11.48 -16.77 26.50
C SER A 500 -12.48 -16.49 25.38
N LEU A 501 -12.04 -15.96 24.24
CA LEU A 501 -12.90 -15.69 23.09
C LEU A 501 -13.36 -16.99 22.42
N ALA A 502 -12.48 -18.00 22.35
CA ALA A 502 -12.85 -19.33 21.89
C ALA A 502 -13.87 -19.97 22.84
N ASN A 503 -13.67 -19.88 24.16
CA ASN A 503 -14.62 -20.40 25.14
C ASN A 503 -15.97 -19.68 25.05
N GLU A 504 -16.00 -18.36 24.89
CA GLU A 504 -17.21 -17.58 24.68
C GLU A 504 -17.94 -18.00 23.39
N ARG A 505 -17.21 -18.18 22.29
CA ARG A 505 -17.80 -18.69 21.03
C ARG A 505 -18.29 -20.12 21.14
N ILE A 506 -17.63 -20.97 21.93
CA ILE A 506 -18.06 -22.34 22.21
C ILE A 506 -19.34 -22.32 23.05
N GLU A 507 -19.39 -21.51 24.10
CA GLU A 507 -20.57 -21.33 24.96
C GLU A 507 -21.76 -20.77 24.16
N ASP A 508 -21.55 -19.78 23.30
CA ASP A 508 -22.57 -19.24 22.40
C ASP A 508 -23.05 -20.27 21.37
N ALA A 509 -22.15 -21.12 20.87
CA ALA A 509 -22.50 -22.19 19.94
C ALA A 509 -23.21 -23.36 20.65
N ILE A 510 -22.90 -23.62 21.93
CA ILE A 510 -23.62 -24.57 22.79
C ILE A 510 -25.03 -24.02 23.10
N ALA A 511 -25.14 -22.73 23.43
CA ALA A 511 -26.40 -22.04 23.69
C ALA A 511 -27.30 -22.03 22.45
N ARG A 512 -26.72 -21.84 21.26
CA ARG A 512 -27.41 -21.99 19.96
C ARG A 512 -27.71 -23.44 19.56
N GLY A 513 -27.28 -24.42 20.35
CA GLY A 513 -27.53 -25.84 20.11
C GLY A 513 -26.71 -26.46 18.97
N GLN A 514 -25.72 -25.76 18.41
CA GLN A 514 -24.91 -26.25 17.28
C GLN A 514 -24.11 -27.53 17.61
N PHE A 515 -23.86 -27.79 18.89
CA PHE A 515 -23.18 -29.01 19.35
C PHE A 515 -24.10 -30.24 19.50
N LYS A 516 -25.42 -30.07 19.31
CA LYS A 516 -26.40 -31.16 19.42
C LYS A 516 -26.46 -32.02 18.14
N ASP A 517 -26.22 -31.42 16.97
CA ASP A 517 -26.33 -32.09 15.66
C ASP A 517 -24.98 -32.53 15.05
N ILE A 518 -23.90 -32.50 15.83
CA ILE A 518 -22.61 -33.02 15.36
C ILE A 518 -22.70 -34.55 15.35
N PRO A 519 -22.48 -35.23 14.20
CA PRO A 519 -22.48 -36.70 14.16
C PRO A 519 -21.36 -37.22 15.07
N ARG A 520 -21.72 -37.82 16.21
CA ARG A 520 -20.78 -38.45 17.14
C ARG A 520 -20.80 -39.96 16.92
N GLY A 521 -19.70 -40.51 16.40
CA GLY A 521 -19.56 -41.97 16.23
C GLY A 521 -18.71 -42.38 15.03
N LYS A 522 -18.67 -43.69 14.77
CA LYS A 522 -18.02 -44.29 13.58
C LYS A 522 -18.71 -43.80 12.31
N GLY A 523 -18.02 -42.96 11.54
CA GLY A 523 -18.54 -42.35 10.31
C GLY A 523 -18.05 -40.92 10.07
N VAL A 524 -17.44 -40.27 11.06
CA VAL A 524 -16.72 -39.01 10.85
C VAL A 524 -15.39 -39.30 10.17
N GLU A 525 -15.18 -38.78 8.97
CA GLU A 525 -13.87 -38.83 8.29
C GLU A 525 -12.86 -38.01 9.11
N ARG A 526 -12.10 -38.70 9.95
CA ARG A 526 -10.91 -38.14 10.57
C ARG A 526 -9.84 -38.05 9.49
N ASP A 527 -9.17 -36.91 9.40
CA ASP A 527 -7.99 -36.77 8.56
C ASP A 527 -6.97 -37.85 8.96
N SER A 528 -6.72 -38.82 8.08
CA SER A 528 -5.79 -39.94 8.31
C SER A 528 -4.36 -39.50 8.66
N ARG A 529 -4.00 -38.24 8.32
CA ARG A 529 -2.72 -37.61 8.66
C ARG A 529 -2.65 -37.06 10.09
N ALA A 530 -3.78 -36.91 10.77
CA ALA A 530 -3.83 -36.48 12.17
C ALA A 530 -3.31 -37.56 13.12
N ASP A 531 -3.44 -38.83 12.73
CA ASP A 531 -3.02 -39.99 13.51
C ASP A 531 -1.58 -40.44 13.17
N ASN A 532 -0.83 -39.66 12.37
CA ASN A 532 0.55 -39.99 11.99
C ASN A 532 1.50 -39.75 13.19
N PRO A 533 2.17 -40.79 13.74
CA PRO A 533 3.07 -40.67 14.88
C PRO A 533 4.32 -39.81 14.61
N PHE A 534 4.65 -39.56 13.34
CA PHE A 534 5.84 -38.83 12.92
C PHE A 534 5.61 -37.32 12.72
N ILE A 535 4.37 -36.84 12.80
CA ILE A 535 4.05 -35.42 12.74
C ILE A 535 3.56 -35.03 14.12
N ASP A 536 4.22 -34.07 14.76
CA ASP A 536 3.72 -33.61 16.05
C ASP A 536 2.34 -32.98 15.87
N THR A 537 1.47 -33.19 16.86
CA THR A 537 0.11 -32.64 16.90
C THR A 537 0.10 -31.13 16.69
N THR A 538 1.11 -30.43 17.20
CA THR A 538 1.30 -28.99 17.02
C THR A 538 1.58 -28.62 15.56
N GLU A 539 2.52 -29.30 14.90
CA GLU A 539 2.87 -29.11 13.50
C GLU A 539 1.72 -29.47 12.56
N TYR A 540 0.99 -30.54 12.86
CA TYR A 540 -0.19 -30.94 12.11
C TYR A 540 -1.28 -29.86 12.18
N ILE A 541 -1.59 -29.35 13.38
CA ILE A 541 -2.60 -28.31 13.57
C ILE A 541 -2.12 -27.00 12.92
N MET A 542 -0.85 -26.63 13.07
CA MET A 542 -0.27 -25.44 12.44
C MET A 542 -0.33 -25.53 10.90
N ASN A 543 0.11 -26.64 10.31
CA ASN A 543 0.05 -26.85 8.86
C ASN A 543 -1.39 -26.87 8.34
N LYS A 544 -2.34 -27.37 9.15
CA LYS A 544 -3.77 -27.34 8.82
C LYS A 544 -4.35 -25.93 8.93
N MET A 545 -3.91 -25.12 9.89
CA MET A 545 -4.26 -23.71 9.99
C MET A 545 -3.71 -22.93 8.81
N ILE A 546 -2.43 -23.13 8.46
CA ILE A 546 -1.78 -22.53 7.28
C ILE A 546 -2.55 -22.88 6.00
N LYS A 547 -2.93 -24.15 5.80
CA LYS A 547 -3.72 -24.60 4.64
C LYS A 547 -5.16 -24.10 4.63
N ARG A 548 -5.78 -23.87 5.80
CA ARG A 548 -7.16 -23.37 5.89
C ARG A 548 -7.25 -21.86 5.77
N GLN A 549 -6.19 -21.16 6.12
CA GLN A 549 -6.11 -19.71 6.08
C GLN A 549 -5.43 -19.20 4.79
N ASP A 550 -5.02 -20.10 3.89
CA ASP A 550 -4.25 -19.82 2.68
C ASP A 550 -3.03 -18.90 2.93
N ILE A 551 -2.43 -19.00 4.12
CA ILE A 551 -1.28 -18.16 4.47
C ILE A 551 -0.03 -18.82 3.90
N VAL A 552 0.44 -18.30 2.78
CA VAL A 552 1.70 -18.73 2.18
C VAL A 552 2.85 -18.08 2.96
N PRO A 553 3.79 -18.86 3.55
CA PRO A 553 4.98 -18.29 4.17
C PRO A 553 5.66 -17.26 3.25
N PRO A 554 6.14 -16.11 3.76
CA PRO A 554 6.64 -15.02 2.93
C PRO A 554 7.75 -15.42 1.93
N TRP A 555 8.58 -16.42 2.27
CA TRP A 555 9.62 -16.92 1.38
C TRP A 555 9.05 -17.72 0.19
N ILE A 556 7.89 -18.35 0.31
CA ILE A 556 7.21 -19.07 -0.78
C ILE A 556 6.60 -18.07 -1.77
N GLU A 557 6.07 -16.93 -1.32
CA GLU A 557 5.65 -15.85 -2.23
C GLU A 557 6.84 -15.34 -3.05
N LYS A 558 7.99 -15.12 -2.40
CA LYS A 558 9.24 -14.77 -3.08
C LYS A 558 9.72 -15.88 -4.01
N GLN A 559 9.48 -17.15 -3.67
CA GLN A 559 9.76 -18.28 -4.55
C GLN A 559 8.93 -18.20 -5.82
N GLN A 560 7.62 -17.97 -5.70
CA GLN A 560 6.71 -17.85 -6.83
C GLN A 560 7.09 -16.65 -7.71
N GLU A 561 7.43 -15.51 -7.10
CA GLU A 561 7.97 -14.34 -7.81
C GLU A 561 9.21 -14.68 -8.62
N LEU A 562 10.21 -15.29 -7.97
CA LEU A 562 11.46 -15.67 -8.62
C LEU A 562 11.24 -16.66 -9.76
N VAL A 563 10.36 -17.65 -9.59
CA VAL A 563 10.02 -18.62 -10.63
C VAL A 563 9.32 -17.93 -11.80
N ARG A 564 8.38 -17.02 -11.53
CA ARG A 564 7.65 -16.27 -12.56
C ARG A 564 8.60 -15.36 -13.36
N GLN A 565 9.44 -14.59 -12.70
CA GLN A 565 10.42 -13.72 -13.36
C GLN A 565 11.43 -14.52 -14.19
N ALA A 566 11.93 -15.64 -13.64
CA ALA A 566 12.82 -16.52 -14.39
C ALA A 566 12.12 -17.13 -15.62
N HIS A 567 10.83 -17.46 -15.51
CA HIS A 567 10.05 -17.97 -16.64
C HIS A 567 9.84 -16.90 -17.72
N VAL A 568 9.47 -15.67 -17.35
CA VAL A 568 9.32 -14.54 -18.28
C VAL A 568 10.65 -14.26 -18.99
N PHE A 569 11.76 -14.22 -18.26
CA PHE A 569 13.09 -14.03 -18.84
C PHE A 569 13.44 -15.14 -19.84
N ARG A 570 13.28 -16.42 -19.46
CA ARG A 570 13.60 -17.57 -20.32
C ARG A 570 12.71 -17.64 -21.56
N THR A 571 11.41 -17.38 -21.43
CA THR A 571 10.48 -17.39 -22.57
C THR A 571 10.79 -16.28 -23.55
N ARG A 572 11.05 -15.06 -23.06
CA ARG A 572 11.49 -13.95 -23.89
C ARG A 572 12.80 -14.29 -24.61
N LEU A 573 13.82 -14.73 -23.87
CA LEU A 573 15.13 -15.10 -24.42
C LEU A 573 15.01 -16.15 -25.53
N ARG A 574 14.20 -17.20 -25.29
CA ARG A 574 13.93 -18.24 -26.30
C ARG A 574 13.21 -17.68 -27.52
N ASN A 575 12.18 -16.86 -27.33
CA ASN A 575 11.38 -16.31 -28.43
C ASN A 575 12.20 -15.34 -29.29
N ASP A 576 12.98 -14.45 -28.66
CA ASP A 576 13.80 -13.47 -29.36
C ASP A 576 14.89 -14.18 -30.17
N TRP A 577 15.57 -15.16 -29.57
CA TRP A 577 16.55 -15.99 -30.27
C TRP A 577 15.93 -16.82 -31.40
N LYS A 578 14.81 -17.51 -31.13
CA LYS A 578 14.07 -18.31 -32.12
C LYS A 578 13.65 -17.48 -33.32
N ARG A 579 13.20 -16.23 -33.08
CA ARG A 579 12.79 -15.31 -34.15
C ARG A 579 13.97 -14.83 -34.98
N TYR A 580 15.07 -14.47 -34.32
CA TYR A 580 16.30 -13.98 -34.93
C TYR A 580 16.96 -15.08 -35.76
N ALA A 581 17.22 -16.25 -35.17
CA ALA A 581 17.86 -17.38 -35.82
C ALA A 581 17.09 -17.87 -37.06
N ALA A 582 15.76 -18.02 -36.96
CA ALA A 582 14.96 -18.40 -38.11
C ALA A 582 14.97 -17.33 -39.23
N ARG A 583 15.09 -16.03 -38.88
CA ARG A 583 15.22 -14.96 -39.88
C ARG A 583 16.58 -15.01 -40.58
N MET A 584 17.66 -15.20 -39.82
CA MET A 584 19.02 -15.27 -40.34
C MET A 584 19.27 -16.51 -41.20
N ILE A 585 18.65 -17.64 -40.86
CA ILE A 585 18.73 -18.87 -41.66
C ILE A 585 17.96 -18.70 -42.99
N ALA A 586 16.78 -18.06 -42.95
CA ALA A 586 15.99 -17.77 -44.14
C ALA A 586 16.63 -16.67 -45.03
N SER A 587 17.26 -15.65 -44.45
CA SER A 587 17.89 -14.55 -45.20
C SER A 587 19.12 -15.00 -46.00
N LYS A 588 19.73 -16.14 -45.65
CA LYS A 588 20.80 -16.76 -46.44
C LYS A 588 20.31 -17.38 -47.76
N GLY A 589 19.00 -17.41 -48.02
CA GLY A 589 18.42 -17.95 -49.24
C GLY A 589 18.42 -19.48 -49.32
N GLY A 590 17.90 -20.00 -50.44
CA GLY A 590 17.72 -21.43 -50.73
C GLY A 590 16.26 -21.87 -50.72
N SER A 591 16.01 -23.11 -51.17
CA SER A 591 14.69 -23.74 -51.10
C SER A 591 14.24 -23.93 -49.64
N LEU A 592 12.94 -24.15 -49.40
CA LEU A 592 12.42 -24.37 -48.05
C LEU A 592 13.09 -25.59 -47.38
N GLU A 593 13.28 -26.67 -48.15
CA GLU A 593 13.93 -27.89 -47.69
C GLU A 593 15.41 -27.68 -47.36
N GLU A 594 16.12 -26.89 -48.16
CA GLU A 594 17.51 -26.51 -47.87
C GLU A 594 17.63 -25.67 -46.59
N GLN A 595 16.69 -24.75 -46.36
CA GLN A 595 16.64 -23.96 -45.12
C GLN A 595 16.37 -24.85 -43.91
N MET A 596 15.45 -25.81 -44.02
CA MET A 596 15.17 -26.79 -42.97
C MET A 596 16.37 -27.70 -42.71
N ASN A 597 17.05 -28.18 -43.75
CA ASN A 597 18.25 -29.01 -43.62
C ASN A 597 19.42 -28.24 -42.99
N ARG A 598 19.58 -26.95 -43.34
CA ARG A 598 20.56 -26.06 -42.69
C ARG A 598 20.26 -25.89 -41.19
N ALA A 599 19.00 -25.69 -40.82
CA ALA A 599 18.57 -25.62 -39.43
C ALA A 599 18.83 -26.94 -38.67
N ARG A 600 18.53 -28.10 -39.29
CA ARG A 600 18.84 -29.43 -38.74
C ARG A 600 20.33 -29.66 -38.53
N ARG A 601 21.19 -29.18 -39.44
CA ARG A 601 22.65 -29.27 -39.28
C ARG A 601 23.16 -28.42 -38.12
N TYR A 602 22.64 -27.20 -37.96
CA TYR A 602 22.95 -26.39 -36.78
C TYR A 602 22.44 -27.01 -35.48
N ALA A 603 21.29 -27.70 -35.52
CA ALA A 603 20.79 -28.44 -34.36
C ALA A 603 21.71 -29.59 -33.96
N LYS A 604 22.20 -30.38 -34.93
CA LYS A 604 23.20 -31.43 -34.68
C LYS A 604 24.52 -30.87 -34.14
N ALA A 605 24.97 -29.73 -34.66
CA ALA A 605 26.20 -29.08 -34.17
C ALA A 605 26.06 -28.58 -32.72
N GLU A 606 24.91 -28.00 -32.35
CA GLU A 606 24.63 -27.61 -30.96
C GLU A 606 24.45 -28.82 -30.03
N GLU A 607 23.90 -29.94 -30.50
CA GLU A 607 23.79 -31.16 -29.68
C GLU A 607 25.17 -31.72 -29.27
N LEU A 608 26.14 -31.68 -30.20
CA LEU A 608 27.52 -32.08 -29.92
C LEU A 608 28.25 -31.10 -28.99
N HIS A 609 28.04 -29.79 -29.17
CA HIS A 609 28.71 -28.76 -28.38
C HIS A 609 28.10 -28.58 -26.99
N ASN A 610 26.78 -28.69 -26.87
CA ASN A 610 26.02 -28.42 -25.67
C ASN A 610 24.85 -29.43 -25.53
N PRO A 611 25.14 -30.63 -24.97
CA PRO A 611 24.13 -31.66 -24.84
C PRO A 611 23.02 -31.21 -23.89
N ARG A 612 21.77 -31.39 -24.33
CA ARG A 612 20.59 -31.06 -23.53
C ARG A 612 20.58 -31.91 -22.26
N LYS A 613 20.56 -31.26 -21.09
CA LYS A 613 20.31 -31.95 -19.83
C LYS A 613 18.84 -32.37 -19.81
N ARG A 614 18.57 -33.69 -19.79
CA ARG A 614 17.20 -34.21 -19.63
C ARG A 614 16.58 -33.66 -18.34
N ASN A 615 15.29 -33.36 -18.37
CA ASN A 615 14.55 -32.97 -17.17
C ASN A 615 14.71 -34.07 -16.12
N VAL A 616 15.02 -33.69 -14.88
CA VAL A 616 15.30 -34.62 -13.78
C VAL A 616 14.12 -35.56 -13.53
N ASP A 617 12.89 -35.13 -13.82
CA ASP A 617 11.66 -35.94 -13.73
C ASP A 617 11.57 -37.08 -14.74
N GLN A 618 12.41 -37.08 -15.79
CA GLN A 618 12.52 -38.15 -16.78
C GLN A 618 13.69 -39.09 -16.49
N ILE A 619 14.43 -38.86 -15.40
CA ILE A 619 15.42 -39.81 -14.90
C ILE A 619 14.64 -40.83 -14.09
N ALA A 620 14.34 -41.97 -14.71
CA ALA A 620 13.82 -43.12 -13.97
C ALA A 620 14.84 -43.50 -12.89
N VAL A 621 14.56 -43.13 -11.64
CA VAL A 621 15.31 -43.62 -10.49
C VAL A 621 15.09 -45.14 -10.47
N PRO A 622 16.14 -45.97 -10.48
CA PRO A 622 15.99 -47.42 -10.43
C PRO A 622 15.21 -47.80 -9.15
N THR A 623 14.00 -48.32 -9.31
CA THR A 623 13.03 -48.61 -8.23
C THR A 623 13.38 -49.86 -7.42
N ASN A 624 14.65 -50.17 -7.23
CA ASN A 624 15.09 -51.46 -6.67
C ASN A 624 15.39 -51.45 -5.16
N SER A 625 15.01 -50.41 -4.40
CA SER A 625 15.51 -50.27 -3.02
C SER A 625 14.54 -49.80 -1.94
N THR A 626 13.21 -49.89 -2.11
CA THR A 626 12.28 -49.73 -0.96
C THR A 626 11.06 -50.65 -1.04
N ASP A 627 10.97 -51.60 -0.10
CA ASP A 627 9.81 -52.47 0.13
C ASP A 627 8.73 -51.75 0.96
N ASP A 628 8.20 -50.64 0.44
CA ASP A 628 7.08 -49.92 1.05
C ASP A 628 5.73 -50.34 0.44
N PRO A 629 4.68 -50.62 1.24
CA PRO A 629 3.38 -51.11 0.72
C PRO A 629 2.67 -50.08 -0.17
N VAL A 630 3.00 -48.79 -0.06
CA VAL A 630 2.54 -47.72 -0.95
C VAL A 630 3.23 -47.80 -2.32
N MET A 631 4.51 -48.16 -2.35
CA MET A 631 5.29 -48.33 -3.57
C MET A 631 4.87 -49.60 -4.32
N VAL A 632 4.46 -50.66 -3.60
CA VAL A 632 3.88 -51.88 -4.18
C VAL A 632 2.52 -51.60 -4.83
N LYS A 633 1.69 -50.73 -4.24
CA LYS A 633 0.41 -50.31 -4.84
C LYS A 633 0.60 -49.45 -6.09
N MET A 634 1.60 -48.57 -6.13
CA MET A 634 1.99 -47.87 -7.37
C MET A 634 2.50 -48.85 -8.45
N ARG A 635 3.16 -49.95 -8.06
CA ARG A 635 3.59 -51.02 -8.97
C ARG A 635 2.40 -51.81 -9.57
N GLN A 636 1.28 -51.88 -8.86
CA GLN A 636 0.06 -52.60 -9.27
C GLN A 636 -0.97 -51.71 -9.98
N GLN A 637 -0.90 -50.39 -9.81
CA GLN A 637 -1.80 -49.41 -10.45
C GLN A 637 -1.17 -48.68 -11.64
N GLY A 638 0.12 -48.89 -11.92
CA GLY A 638 0.70 -48.56 -13.21
C GLY A 638 0.12 -49.49 -14.27
N THR A 639 -0.75 -48.95 -15.11
CA THR A 639 -1.17 -49.57 -16.38
C THR A 639 0.01 -50.24 -17.08
N PRO A 640 -0.14 -51.46 -17.61
CA PRO A 640 0.91 -52.08 -18.40
C PRO A 640 1.26 -51.10 -19.52
N ALA A 641 2.57 -50.86 -19.66
CA ALA A 641 3.14 -50.05 -20.71
C ALA A 641 2.41 -50.34 -22.03
N SER A 642 1.74 -49.32 -22.58
CA SER A 642 1.53 -49.26 -24.01
C SER A 642 2.93 -49.28 -24.63
N ALA A 643 3.35 -50.46 -25.06
CA ALA A 643 4.48 -50.68 -25.95
C ALA A 643 4.18 -50.16 -27.38
N ASP A 644 3.19 -49.28 -27.52
CA ASP A 644 2.75 -48.63 -28.75
C ASP A 644 2.47 -47.14 -28.43
N ALA A 645 3.54 -46.40 -28.14
CA ALA A 645 3.60 -44.98 -28.48
C ALA A 645 4.69 -44.86 -29.53
N PRO A 646 4.43 -44.22 -30.69
CA PRO A 646 5.38 -44.24 -31.78
C PRO A 646 6.67 -43.59 -31.30
N SER A 647 7.78 -44.33 -31.36
CA SER A 647 9.08 -43.75 -31.67
C SER A 647 8.85 -42.62 -32.68
N PRO A 648 9.46 -41.44 -32.57
CA PRO A 648 9.34 -40.44 -33.62
C PRO A 648 9.78 -41.17 -34.89
N THR A 649 8.80 -41.46 -35.74
CA THR A 649 9.02 -42.10 -37.02
C THR A 649 9.97 -41.15 -37.69
N VAL A 650 11.22 -41.59 -37.82
CA VAL A 650 12.16 -41.02 -38.76
C VAL A 650 11.41 -41.08 -40.07
N GLY A 651 10.82 -39.95 -40.46
CA GLY A 651 10.21 -39.79 -41.76
C GLY A 651 11.30 -40.12 -42.76
N GLN A 652 11.17 -41.29 -43.38
CA GLN A 652 12.05 -41.71 -44.44
C GLN A 652 11.80 -40.76 -45.62
N GLY A 653 12.91 -40.15 -46.06
CA GLY A 653 13.03 -39.21 -47.17
C GLY A 653 13.46 -37.82 -46.68
N GLU A 654 14.65 -37.29 -46.94
CA GLU A 654 15.70 -37.61 -47.89
C GLU A 654 17.05 -37.02 -47.41
N ILE A 655 18.12 -37.81 -47.63
CA ILE A 655 19.53 -37.44 -47.84
C ILE A 655 20.14 -36.41 -46.87
N ILE A 656 20.70 -36.90 -45.76
CA ILE A 656 21.93 -36.30 -45.21
C ILE A 656 23.07 -37.12 -45.82
N LEU A 657 23.77 -36.56 -46.80
CA LEU A 657 25.09 -37.07 -47.19
C LEU A 657 25.99 -36.96 -45.94
N GLU A 658 26.38 -38.11 -45.39
CA GLU A 658 27.11 -38.22 -44.11
C GLU A 658 28.57 -37.72 -44.19
N ASP A 659 29.05 -37.31 -45.37
CA ASP A 659 30.46 -36.99 -45.63
C ASP A 659 30.83 -35.49 -45.57
N GLU A 660 29.91 -34.58 -45.25
CA GLU A 660 30.22 -33.15 -45.18
C GLU A 660 30.39 -32.66 -43.72
N PRO A 661 31.50 -31.99 -43.37
CA PRO A 661 31.74 -31.53 -42.00
C PRO A 661 30.60 -30.66 -41.46
N LEU A 662 30.24 -30.89 -40.19
CA LEU A 662 29.20 -30.11 -39.54
C LEU A 662 29.65 -28.65 -39.39
N PRO A 663 28.77 -27.68 -39.67
CA PRO A 663 29.08 -26.27 -39.44
C PRO A 663 29.24 -25.99 -37.95
N PRO A 664 29.98 -24.93 -37.56
CA PRO A 664 30.04 -24.51 -36.16
C PRO A 664 28.64 -24.16 -35.64
N PRO A 665 28.41 -24.27 -34.31
CA PRO A 665 27.14 -23.93 -33.70
C PRO A 665 26.70 -22.51 -34.06
N PHE A 666 25.41 -22.32 -34.33
CA PHE A 666 24.90 -21.05 -34.82
C PHE A 666 24.84 -20.03 -33.68
N ARG A 667 25.86 -19.17 -33.55
CA ARG A 667 25.93 -18.11 -32.54
C ARG A 667 26.36 -16.79 -33.20
N ASP A 668 25.46 -15.81 -33.22
CA ASP A 668 25.74 -14.52 -33.84
C ASP A 668 26.23 -13.51 -32.79
N PRO A 669 27.48 -13.01 -32.90
CA PRO A 669 28.02 -12.03 -31.96
C PRO A 669 27.30 -10.67 -32.04
N ALA A 670 26.70 -10.32 -33.19
CA ALA A 670 25.99 -9.05 -33.34
C ALA A 670 24.70 -9.03 -32.52
N TRP A 671 23.96 -10.16 -32.51
CA TRP A 671 22.76 -10.30 -31.68
C TRP A 671 23.10 -10.29 -30.19
N LEU A 672 24.15 -11.02 -29.80
CA LEU A 672 24.61 -11.03 -28.41
C LEU A 672 24.98 -9.63 -27.94
N ALA A 673 25.71 -8.86 -28.74
CA ALA A 673 26.09 -7.49 -28.39
C ALA A 673 24.87 -6.56 -28.25
N ALA A 674 23.87 -6.69 -29.13
CA ALA A 674 22.66 -5.88 -29.10
C ALA A 674 21.81 -6.14 -27.84
N GLU A 675 21.64 -7.41 -27.46
CA GLU A 675 20.76 -7.81 -26.37
C GLU A 675 21.46 -7.91 -24.99
N LYS A 676 22.80 -7.85 -24.96
CA LYS A 676 23.59 -8.04 -23.73
C LYS A 676 23.19 -7.10 -22.59
N SER A 677 22.94 -5.83 -22.90
CA SER A 677 22.57 -4.82 -21.88
C SER A 677 21.26 -5.19 -21.16
N TYR A 678 20.27 -5.68 -21.90
CA TYR A 678 19.02 -6.16 -21.34
C TYR A 678 19.22 -7.44 -20.53
N MET A 679 19.97 -8.40 -21.08
CA MET A 679 20.22 -9.68 -20.43
C MET A 679 20.98 -9.52 -19.11
N ASP A 680 22.03 -8.70 -19.08
CA ASP A 680 22.81 -8.40 -17.87
C ASP A 680 21.92 -7.76 -16.79
N LEU A 681 21.08 -6.79 -17.17
CA LEU A 681 20.15 -6.15 -16.25
C LEU A 681 19.12 -7.15 -15.69
N SER A 682 18.55 -8.00 -16.55
CA SER A 682 17.55 -8.99 -16.13
C SER A 682 18.13 -10.02 -15.16
N ILE A 683 19.39 -10.44 -15.36
CA ILE A 683 20.09 -11.35 -14.45
C ILE A 683 20.44 -10.67 -13.14
N SER A 684 20.84 -9.39 -13.18
CA SER A 684 21.07 -8.62 -11.96
C SER A 684 19.81 -8.55 -11.09
N ASN A 685 18.64 -8.38 -11.71
CA ASN A 685 17.34 -8.36 -11.04
C ASN A 685 16.98 -9.75 -10.47
N LEU A 686 17.13 -10.81 -11.27
CA LEU A 686 16.91 -12.19 -10.79
C LEU A 686 17.83 -12.53 -9.61
N ASN A 687 19.09 -12.10 -9.64
CA ASN A 687 20.03 -12.31 -8.55
C ASN A 687 19.69 -11.48 -7.30
N ALA A 688 19.16 -10.27 -7.45
CA ALA A 688 18.63 -9.49 -6.33
C ALA A 688 17.43 -10.18 -5.67
N LEU A 689 16.48 -10.69 -6.46
CA LEU A 689 15.34 -11.48 -5.97
C LEU A 689 15.81 -12.76 -5.27
N THR A 690 16.78 -13.47 -5.87
CA THR A 690 17.38 -14.68 -5.29
C THR A 690 18.02 -14.40 -3.94
N ARG A 691 18.70 -13.27 -3.80
CA ARG A 691 19.27 -12.84 -2.51
C ARG A 691 18.18 -12.63 -1.47
N SER A 692 17.12 -11.90 -1.81
CA SER A 692 16.00 -11.66 -0.88
C SER A 692 15.29 -12.94 -0.46
N TYR A 693 15.13 -13.89 -1.39
CA TYR A 693 14.57 -15.21 -1.13
C TYR A 693 15.47 -16.03 -0.20
N ASN A 694 16.77 -16.12 -0.49
CA ASN A 694 17.73 -16.91 0.29
C ASN A 694 17.92 -16.40 1.73
N LEU A 695 17.65 -15.12 1.99
CA LEU A 695 17.67 -14.57 3.34
C LEU A 695 16.49 -15.08 4.19
N MET A 696 15.35 -15.37 3.57
CA MET A 696 14.13 -15.82 4.25
C MET A 696 13.95 -17.35 4.21
N ALA A 697 14.54 -18.01 3.22
CA ALA A 697 14.37 -19.43 2.98
C ALA A 697 15.23 -20.30 3.93
N PRO A 698 14.71 -21.46 4.38
CA PRO A 698 15.51 -22.45 5.10
C PRO A 698 16.64 -22.99 4.22
N GLU A 699 17.71 -23.51 4.82
CA GLU A 699 18.94 -23.88 4.11
C GLU A 699 18.72 -24.84 2.93
N LEU A 700 17.85 -25.84 3.11
CA LEU A 700 17.50 -26.81 2.08
C LEU A 700 16.83 -26.17 0.85
N ALA A 701 16.10 -25.06 1.06
CA ALA A 701 15.33 -24.41 0.01
C ALA A 701 16.08 -23.27 -0.69
N LYS A 702 17.31 -22.93 -0.26
CA LYS A 702 18.12 -21.85 -0.87
C LYS A 702 18.47 -22.18 -2.32
N LYS A 703 18.44 -21.17 -3.19
CA LYS A 703 18.70 -21.29 -4.64
C LYS A 703 20.05 -20.65 -5.02
N PRO A 704 20.78 -21.23 -5.98
CA PRO A 704 22.00 -20.61 -6.50
C PRO A 704 21.68 -19.37 -7.34
N TYR A 705 22.67 -18.48 -7.47
CA TYR A 705 22.56 -17.32 -8.37
C TYR A 705 22.54 -17.74 -9.85
N PHE A 706 21.88 -16.91 -10.65
CA PHE A 706 21.78 -17.05 -12.11
C PHE A 706 23.02 -16.48 -12.80
N SER A 707 23.48 -17.18 -13.84
CA SER A 707 24.57 -16.75 -14.72
C SER A 707 24.11 -16.66 -16.17
N LEU A 708 24.58 -15.62 -16.88
CA LEU A 708 24.17 -15.34 -18.25
C LEU A 708 24.53 -16.48 -19.20
N ASP A 709 25.78 -16.94 -19.12
CA ASP A 709 26.29 -17.98 -20.01
C ASP A 709 25.50 -19.29 -19.87
N ARG A 710 25.04 -19.62 -18.66
CA ARG A 710 24.25 -20.82 -18.41
C ARG A 710 22.85 -20.71 -19.01
N GLU A 711 22.21 -19.56 -18.87
CA GLU A 711 20.86 -19.32 -19.42
C GLU A 711 20.91 -19.23 -20.96
N LEU A 712 21.96 -18.63 -21.54
CA LEU A 712 22.19 -18.62 -22.98
C LEU A 712 22.44 -20.03 -23.54
N ASN A 713 23.33 -20.80 -22.91
CA ASN A 713 23.56 -22.19 -23.31
C ASN A 713 22.28 -23.02 -23.20
N SER A 714 21.47 -22.84 -22.15
CA SER A 714 20.17 -23.53 -22.05
C SER A 714 19.21 -23.10 -23.17
N CYS A 715 19.19 -21.80 -23.51
CA CYS A 715 18.37 -21.28 -24.59
C CYS A 715 18.75 -21.88 -25.95
N PHE A 716 20.04 -21.90 -26.28
CA PHE A 716 20.52 -22.46 -27.53
C PHE A 716 20.18 -23.95 -27.68
N ALA A 717 20.41 -24.73 -26.62
CA ALA A 717 20.12 -26.16 -26.62
C ALA A 717 18.60 -26.45 -26.76
N ASP A 718 17.73 -25.61 -26.19
CA ASP A 718 16.28 -25.77 -26.28
C ASP A 718 15.69 -25.34 -27.63
N VAL A 719 16.23 -24.25 -28.22
CA VAL A 719 15.69 -23.65 -29.45
C VAL A 719 16.21 -24.36 -30.70
N ALA A 720 17.46 -24.81 -30.71
CA ALA A 720 18.10 -25.43 -31.87
C ALA A 720 17.25 -26.50 -32.58
N PRO A 721 16.67 -27.52 -31.89
CA PRO A 721 15.83 -28.53 -32.54
C PRO A 721 14.51 -27.97 -33.09
N GLN A 722 14.00 -26.86 -32.55
CA GLN A 722 12.72 -26.27 -32.97
C GLN A 722 12.85 -25.39 -34.23
N LEU A 723 14.07 -25.01 -34.64
CA LEU A 723 14.27 -24.03 -35.71
C LEU A 723 13.73 -24.49 -37.07
N ALA A 724 13.84 -25.79 -37.39
CA ALA A 724 13.35 -26.33 -38.66
C ALA A 724 11.83 -26.19 -38.78
N ASP A 725 11.10 -26.50 -37.71
CA ASP A 725 9.64 -26.40 -37.67
C ASP A 725 9.17 -24.95 -37.76
N VAL A 726 9.88 -24.02 -37.10
CA VAL A 726 9.57 -22.58 -37.16
C VAL A 726 9.74 -22.02 -38.56
N ILE A 727 10.77 -22.44 -39.29
CA ILE A 727 10.98 -22.02 -40.67
C ILE A 727 9.83 -22.52 -41.54
N LYS A 728 9.43 -23.78 -41.36
CA LYS A 728 8.26 -24.36 -42.05
C LYS A 728 6.98 -23.60 -41.73
N GLU A 729 6.70 -23.33 -40.46
CA GLU A 729 5.53 -22.57 -40.02
C GLU A 729 5.53 -21.13 -40.54
N ARG A 730 6.69 -20.48 -40.60
CA ARG A 730 6.82 -19.12 -41.15
C ARG A 730 6.59 -19.07 -42.65
N ALA A 731 7.08 -20.07 -43.38
CA ALA A 731 6.84 -20.18 -44.81
C ALA A 731 5.37 -20.52 -45.12
N ALA A 732 4.71 -21.27 -44.24
CA ALA A 732 3.29 -21.63 -44.37
C ALA A 732 2.33 -20.49 -43.99
N LYS A 733 2.77 -19.49 -43.22
CA LYS A 733 1.93 -18.34 -42.87
C LYS A 733 1.83 -17.40 -44.08
N PRO A 734 0.62 -17.05 -44.54
CA PRO A 734 0.45 -16.10 -45.63
C PRO A 734 1.10 -14.77 -45.23
N SER A 735 1.82 -14.14 -46.18
CA SER A 735 2.34 -12.79 -45.97
C SER A 735 1.16 -11.87 -45.63
N PRO A 736 1.27 -11.01 -44.61
CA PRO A 736 0.27 -9.97 -44.42
C PRO A 736 0.33 -9.11 -45.68
N LYS A 737 -0.71 -9.18 -46.51
CA LYS A 737 -0.84 -8.33 -47.70
C LYS A 737 -0.63 -6.89 -47.25
N SER A 738 0.32 -6.21 -47.86
CA SER A 738 0.48 -4.78 -47.75
C SER A 738 -0.88 -4.14 -48.07
N VAL A 739 -1.36 -3.27 -47.18
CA VAL A 739 -2.63 -2.54 -47.26
C VAL A 739 -2.60 -1.47 -48.39
N LEU A 740 -1.87 -1.71 -49.48
CA LEU A 740 -1.51 -0.71 -50.50
C LEU A 740 -2.16 -0.94 -51.87
N GLU A 741 -3.11 -1.87 -52.03
CA GLU A 741 -3.59 -2.24 -53.38
C GLU A 741 -5.12 -2.31 -53.52
N THR A 742 -5.90 -1.64 -52.65
CA THR A 742 -7.37 -1.70 -52.72
C THR A 742 -8.09 -0.36 -52.57
N LEU A 743 -7.50 0.75 -53.03
CA LEU A 743 -8.16 2.06 -53.07
C LEU A 743 -7.76 2.90 -54.30
N GLU A 744 -7.96 2.35 -55.51
CA GLU A 744 -8.14 3.19 -56.69
C GLU A 744 -9.59 3.67 -56.74
N GLY A 745 -9.87 4.84 -56.15
CA GLY A 745 -11.15 5.53 -56.36
C GLY A 745 -11.77 6.18 -55.14
N ARG A 746 -11.06 7.09 -54.45
CA ARG A 746 -11.69 8.15 -53.66
C ARG A 746 -10.72 9.30 -53.39
N GLN A 747 -11.20 10.52 -53.56
CA GLN A 747 -10.42 11.77 -53.42
C GLN A 747 -9.79 11.87 -52.02
N GLY A 748 -8.49 12.22 -52.01
CA GLY A 748 -7.62 12.15 -50.85
C GLY A 748 -7.92 13.15 -49.73
N SER A 749 -7.72 12.67 -48.50
CA SER A 749 -7.70 13.46 -47.26
C SER A 749 -6.36 14.19 -47.09
N VAL A 750 -6.35 15.31 -46.37
CA VAL A 750 -5.21 16.19 -46.12
C VAL A 750 -4.00 15.48 -45.49
N PHE A 751 -4.21 14.30 -44.88
CA PHE A 751 -3.14 13.46 -44.33
C PHE A 751 -2.28 12.73 -45.37
N ASP A 752 -2.76 12.51 -46.60
CA ASP A 752 -1.99 11.85 -47.67
C ASP A 752 -0.82 12.71 -48.17
N ARG A 753 -0.82 14.01 -47.87
CA ARG A 753 0.29 14.92 -48.19
C ARG A 753 1.51 14.74 -47.29
N PHE A 754 1.41 13.98 -46.20
CA PHE A 754 2.52 13.75 -45.27
C PHE A 754 3.20 12.38 -45.44
N GLY A 755 2.66 11.48 -46.29
CA GLY A 755 3.19 10.12 -46.46
C GLY A 755 4.25 9.94 -47.57
N ALA A 756 4.46 10.95 -48.44
CA ALA A 756 5.20 10.78 -49.69
C ALA A 756 6.66 11.29 -49.65
N GLN A 757 7.36 11.19 -48.52
CA GLN A 757 8.80 11.45 -48.50
C GLN A 757 9.59 10.25 -47.97
N LYS A 758 10.55 9.78 -48.78
CA LYS A 758 11.56 8.79 -48.40
C LYS A 758 12.33 9.30 -47.18
N ALA A 759 12.00 8.81 -46.01
CA ALA A 759 12.74 9.09 -44.79
C ALA A 759 14.14 8.43 -44.88
N LYS A 760 15.18 9.25 -45.07
CA LYS A 760 16.57 8.81 -44.86
C LYS A 760 16.84 8.83 -43.36
N VAL A 761 16.93 7.65 -42.76
CA VAL A 761 17.34 7.49 -41.37
C VAL A 761 18.85 7.69 -41.27
N TYR A 762 19.28 8.73 -40.56
CA TYR A 762 20.69 8.93 -40.23
C TYR A 762 20.94 8.35 -38.84
N GLU A 763 21.77 7.31 -38.77
CA GLU A 763 22.22 6.73 -37.51
C GLU A 763 23.53 7.43 -37.12
N SER A 764 23.49 8.35 -36.15
CA SER A 764 24.70 9.00 -35.63
C SER A 764 25.14 8.33 -34.32
N LYS A 765 26.45 8.10 -34.17
CA LYS A 765 27.07 7.42 -33.01
C LYS A 765 27.41 8.35 -31.84
N ALA A 766 26.82 9.54 -31.76
CA ALA A 766 27.06 10.50 -30.67
C ALA A 766 25.91 10.46 -29.65
N PRO A 767 26.16 10.71 -28.34
CA PRO A 767 25.15 10.53 -27.33
C PRO A 767 24.15 11.71 -27.34
N HIS A 768 22.89 11.36 -27.60
CA HIS A 768 21.66 12.10 -27.35
C HIS A 768 21.34 13.28 -28.29
N TYR A 769 20.56 12.99 -29.33
CA TYR A 769 19.71 13.98 -30.00
C TYR A 769 18.73 14.56 -28.97
N GLY A 770 18.96 15.80 -28.55
CA GLY A 770 18.19 16.44 -27.50
C GLY A 770 16.92 17.12 -28.03
N LEU A 771 15.89 17.26 -27.18
CA LEU A 771 14.70 18.09 -27.47
C LEU A 771 15.06 19.49 -27.97
N ARG A 772 16.19 20.03 -27.51
CA ARG A 772 16.69 21.35 -27.90
C ARG A 772 17.24 21.40 -29.34
N GLU A 773 17.79 20.28 -29.84
CA GLU A 773 18.23 20.12 -31.23
C GLU A 773 17.03 19.85 -32.14
N MET A 774 16.09 19.01 -31.68
CA MET A 774 14.80 18.79 -32.35
C MET A 774 14.04 20.11 -32.59
N TRP A 775 13.97 20.96 -31.56
CA TRP A 775 13.37 22.29 -31.67
C TRP A 775 14.18 23.26 -32.54
N ARG A 776 15.48 23.05 -32.72
CA ARG A 776 16.30 23.91 -33.60
C ARG A 776 16.10 23.55 -35.06
N ASP A 777 16.01 22.26 -35.35
CA ASP A 777 15.79 21.74 -36.71
C ASP A 777 14.36 21.98 -37.19
N LEU A 778 13.36 21.88 -36.31
CA LEU A 778 11.96 22.17 -36.65
C LEU A 778 11.70 23.64 -37.02
N PHE A 779 12.49 24.57 -36.49
CA PHE A 779 12.26 26.01 -36.68
C PHE A 779 13.28 26.70 -37.60
N THR A 780 14.33 26.00 -38.04
CA THR A 780 15.23 26.51 -39.08
C THR A 780 14.70 26.16 -40.47
N ARG A 781 13.78 26.99 -40.99
CA ARG A 781 13.50 27.00 -42.43
C ARG A 781 14.72 27.59 -43.15
N LYS A 782 15.48 26.75 -43.86
CA LYS A 782 16.40 27.26 -44.89
C LYS A 782 15.57 27.82 -46.07
N PRO A 783 15.98 28.96 -46.66
CA PRO A 783 15.47 29.33 -47.98
C PRO A 783 15.95 28.30 -49.00
N SER A 784 15.09 28.06 -49.99
CA SER A 784 15.20 27.09 -51.09
C SER A 784 16.60 26.89 -51.66
#